data_AF-A0A926JSM6-F1
#
_entry.id   AF-A0A926JSM6-F1
#
_cell.length_a   1.000
_cell.length_b   1.000
_cell.length_c   1.000
_cell.angle_alpha   90.00
_cell.angle_beta   90.00
_cell.angle_gamma   90.00
#
_symmetry.space_group_name_H-M   'P 1'
#
loop_
_entity.id
_entity.type
_entity.pdbx_description
1 polymer ?
#
loop_
_entity_poly.entity_id
_entity_poly.type
_entity_poly.pdbx_seq_one_letter_code
_entity_poly.pdbx_strand_id
1 'polypeptide(L)'
;MEKPLLSFILLFFLTVSAYAQKTPWEKATLTHKPASYLRAGTRAEGFRLDLQSLKQELGSTSSARTAMRSSARKVISFPARDGRMEDFEVREVSTLSNGLARKYPGIRSYSGASVKDPGTRIRFSVDKLGFHAAIYGKTDTYYINPGEQDKDIYFMASRKSFSPYDRAFECLVRESAEANAMGRKLSSSKKGPDDGKIRTFRLALACTGEFAQYHINAAEANDSTEAVKKAVVLSAMNTIMTRVNGIYERDMSLTMQLIDNNDELIFLDPDTDRMTNDDGNTLIDEIQAIIDSITGSSNYDIGHVFSTGGGGIASLNSPCTPSKARGVTGKPTPVGDPFAIDFVAHEMGHQFGATHTFNNYCNNNRTNATAVEPGSGSTIMAYAGICPPNIQNNSDAYFHAVSIAQMWENITAGNSTCATLENTGNNAPSADAGANYTIPAGTPFVLTGTATDPDGDMLTYTWEQIDNQIHGDYPTPGLEGGPVFRSYAPKSEPKRYFPRLSDILAGHLFTTWEVLPEVNRELNFSFLARDNHPNGGQTARDDMRIAVSSDAGPFVVTSQNTEDTLTAGDTETVTWDVAGTNTGSIAAETVDILLFTDENFSGSTILASAVPNNGSARVIIPGGIATDKARIMVKPVNGIFFAINTADLTIVESDFVLDFQTLSQKACTTDEAGYSFVYQTFSGFGEETGFSVTDAPAGLDITFSPASATVDGTEVNVSITNISDIPSGEYDFTVTGTAGNQTREVPLHLQVYETNTNPVILTSPADGAEELRPALGIVLNWEETPNADSYEIQLSTESDFTSILETASVAFPTYQPENLENDQIYYWRVKPENPCGDGTYSDPFSFSTLTTGCSTYTSNETVVIPKAGASTVTSSITITDDDIITGGISLSLNISHTYVSDLTINLTSPEGTTVLILSEICGEAQNISAVFSDTGVPIDCNNNPAIGGTVRPMEALTGFRGESLKGTWTLSVTDKHDQDGGSINSFSISRCPTPANDNFRIKVTDESCKGTNDGKIELQAETAMHYQIAFNGNGTNISEGFTDTWQAGNLQPGTYSMCITIADNTTYKQCFDVTVAESGDLSVYSLVNNRTNTVELQLNGSSLYTIALNGTTTQTTDNTVSLDLASGKNTLMVKTDKPCQGIYKEDIYIAPDDVVIYPNPFTDSARVYIGSNITGDLHISVYTLSGRLICAKKHWDVSEDIDLRLSFLSPGIYLVKVQGKDIRKVHKIIKQ
;
A
#
# COMPACT_ATOMS: atom_id res chain seq x y z
N MET A 1 -73.71 -15.52 23.87
CA MET A 1 -72.66 -15.27 24.88
C MET A 1 -71.60 -14.49 24.15
N GLU A 2 -71.25 -13.24 24.40
CA GLU A 2 -71.40 -12.34 25.55
C GLU A 2 -71.55 -10.89 25.05
N LYS A 3 -71.90 -10.00 25.96
CA LYS A 3 -72.60 -8.73 25.74
C LYS A 3 -71.76 -7.62 25.07
N PRO A 4 -72.42 -6.75 24.27
CA PRO A 4 -71.86 -5.49 23.80
C PRO A 4 -72.41 -4.25 24.52
N LEU A 5 -71.69 -3.14 24.31
CA LEU A 5 -72.12 -1.75 24.15
C LEU A 5 -72.94 -1.03 25.25
N LEU A 6 -72.43 0.13 25.67
CA LEU A 6 -73.21 1.37 25.68
C LEU A 6 -72.32 2.61 25.45
N SER A 7 -72.70 3.41 24.46
CA SER A 7 -72.27 4.80 24.24
C SER A 7 -73.02 5.77 25.17
N PHE A 8 -72.39 6.87 25.60
CA PHE A 8 -73.01 8.20 25.49
C PHE A 8 -72.00 9.36 25.62
N ILE A 9 -72.31 10.39 24.84
CA ILE A 9 -71.63 11.64 24.54
C ILE A 9 -71.82 12.68 25.66
N LEU A 10 -70.80 13.49 25.97
CA LEU A 10 -70.98 14.92 26.31
C LEU A 10 -69.71 15.77 26.08
N LEU A 11 -69.90 16.92 25.44
CA LEU A 11 -68.94 17.98 25.12
C LEU A 11 -68.16 18.52 26.32
N PHE A 12 -66.87 18.81 26.14
CA PHE A 12 -66.19 19.92 26.81
C PHE A 12 -65.13 20.55 25.87
N PHE A 13 -65.22 21.87 25.70
CA PHE A 13 -64.22 22.71 25.03
C PHE A 13 -62.85 22.54 25.71
N LEU A 14 -61.81 22.17 24.95
CA LEU A 14 -60.41 22.31 25.35
C LEU A 14 -59.63 22.89 24.18
N THR A 15 -59.22 24.14 24.37
CA THR A 15 -58.24 24.86 23.57
C THR A 15 -56.96 24.04 23.45
N VAL A 16 -56.64 23.57 22.24
CA VAL A 16 -55.33 22.99 21.93
C VAL A 16 -54.37 24.14 21.66
N SER A 17 -53.57 24.50 22.65
CA SER A 17 -52.36 25.30 22.44
C SER A 17 -51.29 24.36 21.89
N ALA A 18 -51.05 24.41 20.58
CA ALA A 18 -49.86 23.81 19.99
C ALA A 18 -48.63 24.63 20.45
N TYR A 19 -47.81 24.07 21.34
CA TYR A 19 -46.47 24.58 21.61
C TYR A 19 -45.57 24.15 20.45
N ALA A 20 -45.40 25.02 19.45
CA ALA A 20 -44.26 24.92 18.55
C ALA A 20 -43.03 25.45 19.30
N GLN A 21 -41.99 24.63 19.47
CA GLN A 21 -40.68 25.09 19.95
C GLN A 21 -40.14 26.11 18.94
N LYS A 22 -39.95 27.35 19.38
CA LYS A 22 -39.43 28.43 18.54
C LYS A 22 -37.92 28.25 18.43
N THR A 23 -37.41 27.93 17.24
CA THR A 23 -35.97 27.80 16.99
C THR A 23 -35.25 29.13 17.25
N PRO A 24 -34.01 29.13 17.80
CA PRO A 24 -33.23 30.35 18.01
C PRO A 24 -32.66 30.94 16.70
N TRP A 25 -32.86 30.27 15.57
CA TRP A 25 -32.37 30.67 14.25
C TRP A 25 -33.46 31.30 13.37
N GLU A 26 -33.13 32.39 12.70
CA GLU A 26 -33.99 33.05 11.70
C GLU A 26 -33.20 33.28 10.42
N LYS A 27 -33.75 32.92 9.25
CA LYS A 27 -33.07 33.15 7.96
C LYS A 27 -32.88 34.65 7.72
N ALA A 28 -31.67 35.05 7.33
CA ALA A 28 -31.27 36.44 7.12
C ALA A 28 -30.66 36.65 5.74
N THR A 29 -30.77 37.87 5.20
CA THR A 29 -30.12 38.22 3.92
C THR A 29 -28.75 38.85 4.19
N LEU A 30 -27.70 38.32 3.55
CA LEU A 30 -26.37 38.94 3.59
C LEU A 30 -26.33 40.14 2.65
N THR A 31 -26.08 41.34 3.18
CA THR A 31 -25.99 42.59 2.41
C THR A 31 -24.57 42.91 1.93
N HIS A 32 -23.55 42.26 2.50
CA HIS A 32 -22.12 42.45 2.21
C HIS A 32 -21.37 41.11 2.22
N LYS A 33 -20.10 41.10 1.78
CA LYS A 33 -19.18 39.96 1.95
C LYS A 33 -19.09 39.63 3.46
N PRO A 34 -19.41 38.41 3.89
CA PRO A 34 -19.59 38.13 5.32
C PRO A 34 -18.27 38.03 6.09
N ALA A 35 -17.16 37.72 5.41
CA ALA A 35 -15.83 37.75 5.99
C ALA A 35 -14.72 38.03 4.95
N SER A 36 -13.67 38.74 5.36
CA SER A 36 -12.53 39.15 4.56
C SER A 36 -11.75 37.98 3.97
N TYR A 37 -11.62 36.88 4.71
CA TYR A 37 -10.89 35.67 4.35
C TYR A 37 -11.62 34.75 3.36
N LEU A 38 -12.89 35.01 3.04
CA LEU A 38 -13.60 34.27 1.98
C LEU A 38 -13.18 34.77 0.58
N ARG A 39 -13.33 33.93 -0.44
CA ARG A 39 -13.09 34.35 -1.82
C ARG A 39 -14.07 35.43 -2.26
N ALA A 40 -13.65 36.26 -3.21
CA ALA A 40 -14.57 37.20 -3.85
C ALA A 40 -15.67 36.43 -4.62
N GLY A 41 -16.94 36.84 -4.45
CA GLY A 41 -18.08 36.22 -5.14
C GLY A 41 -18.66 34.97 -4.48
N THR A 42 -18.17 34.53 -3.32
CA THR A 42 -18.77 33.42 -2.55
C THR A 42 -20.23 33.74 -2.18
N ARG A 43 -21.17 32.93 -2.68
CA ARG A 43 -22.56 32.95 -2.20
C ARG A 43 -22.64 32.17 -0.90
N ALA A 44 -23.04 32.82 0.19
CA ALA A 44 -23.31 32.19 1.47
C ALA A 44 -24.75 32.48 1.90
N GLU A 45 -25.39 31.53 2.56
CA GLU A 45 -26.65 31.81 3.26
C GLU A 45 -26.35 32.45 4.62
N GLY A 46 -27.21 33.40 5.03
CA GLY A 46 -27.12 34.08 6.31
C GLY A 46 -28.23 33.64 7.25
N PHE A 47 -27.92 33.50 8.54
CA PHE A 47 -28.87 33.19 9.60
C PHE A 47 -28.62 34.09 10.80
N ARG A 48 -29.67 34.75 11.29
CA ARG A 48 -29.62 35.45 12.56
C ARG A 48 -29.82 34.46 13.70
N LEU A 49 -28.98 34.57 14.73
CA LEU A 49 -29.04 33.70 15.92
C LEU A 49 -29.39 34.50 17.17
N ASP A 50 -30.45 34.10 17.87
CA ASP A 50 -30.64 34.48 19.27
C ASP A 50 -29.73 33.62 20.16
N LEU A 51 -28.51 34.13 20.38
CA LEU A 51 -27.48 33.45 21.15
C LEU A 51 -27.88 33.24 22.62
N GLN A 52 -28.73 34.10 23.20
CA GLN A 52 -29.18 33.91 24.58
C GLN A 52 -30.18 32.76 24.67
N SER A 53 -31.13 32.69 23.73
CA SER A 53 -32.07 31.57 23.64
C SER A 53 -31.33 30.24 23.43
N LEU A 54 -30.33 30.19 22.54
CA LEU A 54 -29.50 29.00 22.35
C LEU A 54 -28.73 28.61 23.63
N LYS A 55 -28.16 29.58 24.37
CA LYS A 55 -27.48 29.30 25.65
C LYS A 55 -28.43 28.71 26.71
N GLN A 56 -29.67 29.18 26.77
CA GLN A 56 -30.69 28.60 27.65
C GLN A 56 -31.07 27.18 27.21
N GLU A 57 -31.21 26.97 25.90
CA GLU A 57 -31.38 25.64 25.29
C GLU A 57 -30.16 24.73 25.44
N LEU A 58 -28.99 25.21 25.85
CA LEU A 58 -27.82 24.35 26.12
C LEU A 58 -27.62 24.08 27.62
N GLY A 59 -28.06 24.97 28.50
CA GLY A 59 -27.77 24.98 29.95
C GLY A 59 -28.28 23.78 30.80
N SER A 60 -28.75 22.68 30.18
CA SER A 60 -29.19 21.46 30.86
C SER A 60 -28.60 20.16 30.27
N THR A 61 -27.55 20.23 29.45
CA THR A 61 -26.87 19.05 28.89
C THR A 61 -25.91 18.43 29.92
N SER A 62 -25.82 17.10 29.98
CA SER A 62 -24.83 16.41 30.83
C SER A 62 -23.44 16.44 30.20
N SER A 63 -22.40 16.39 31.04
CA SER A 63 -20.98 16.47 30.65
C SER A 63 -20.29 15.10 30.53
N ALA A 64 -21.00 13.98 30.73
CA ALA A 64 -20.41 12.64 30.77
C ALA A 64 -20.52 11.92 29.42
N ARG A 65 -19.38 11.47 28.85
CA ARG A 65 -19.31 10.77 27.55
C ARG A 65 -20.06 9.42 27.53
N THR A 66 -20.12 8.71 28.67
CA THR A 66 -20.72 7.37 28.82
C THR A 66 -22.21 7.34 29.20
N ALA A 67 -22.85 8.49 29.45
CA ALA A 67 -24.23 8.56 29.94
C ALA A 67 -25.28 8.49 28.81
N MET A 68 -25.17 7.53 27.88
CA MET A 68 -26.16 7.35 26.80
C MET A 68 -27.45 6.62 27.24
N ARG A 69 -27.55 6.22 28.53
CA ARG A 69 -28.69 5.44 29.07
C ARG A 69 -29.52 6.13 30.16
N SER A 70 -29.33 7.42 30.46
CA SER A 70 -30.16 8.13 31.47
C SER A 70 -30.77 9.45 30.99
N SER A 71 -32.04 9.38 30.57
CA SER A 71 -33.15 10.32 30.82
C SER A 71 -33.06 11.84 30.54
N ALA A 72 -32.15 12.36 29.72
CA ALA A 72 -32.30 13.71 29.14
C ALA A 72 -31.55 13.89 27.81
N ARG A 73 -32.02 13.23 26.74
CA ARG A 73 -31.53 13.51 25.37
C ARG A 73 -31.96 14.92 24.98
N LYS A 74 -31.00 15.82 24.71
CA LYS A 74 -31.30 17.21 24.34
C LYS A 74 -31.12 17.38 22.84
N VAL A 75 -32.21 17.70 22.16
CA VAL A 75 -32.25 17.91 20.72
C VAL A 75 -32.29 19.41 20.44
N ILE A 76 -31.40 19.89 19.56
CA ILE A 76 -31.32 21.29 19.15
C ILE A 76 -31.22 21.36 17.62
N SER A 77 -31.96 22.28 17.03
CA SER A 77 -31.96 22.49 15.58
C SER A 77 -30.88 23.51 15.15
N PHE A 78 -30.11 23.17 14.12
CA PHE A 78 -29.09 24.03 13.50
C PHE A 78 -29.33 24.19 11.99
N PRO A 79 -28.89 25.30 11.37
CA PRO A 79 -28.95 25.46 9.93
C PRO A 79 -28.08 24.41 9.21
N ALA A 80 -28.66 23.76 8.20
CA ALA A 80 -28.00 22.85 7.28
C ALA A 80 -27.72 23.51 5.93
N ARG A 81 -26.90 22.86 5.09
CA ARG A 81 -26.39 23.43 3.83
C ARG A 81 -27.48 23.86 2.84
N ASP A 82 -28.61 23.17 2.82
CA ASP A 82 -29.75 23.48 1.93
C ASP A 82 -30.62 24.63 2.47
N GLY A 83 -30.21 25.24 3.58
CA GLY A 83 -30.90 26.32 4.25
C GLY A 83 -32.07 25.88 5.12
N ARG A 84 -32.28 24.57 5.29
CA ARG A 84 -33.25 24.00 6.23
C ARG A 84 -32.62 23.85 7.62
N MET A 85 -33.46 23.56 8.60
CA MET A 85 -33.03 23.24 9.95
C MET A 85 -32.86 21.72 10.09
N GLU A 86 -31.77 21.29 10.72
CA GLU A 86 -31.48 19.90 11.05
C GLU A 86 -31.32 19.72 12.56
N ASP A 87 -31.95 18.68 13.10
CA ASP A 87 -32.01 18.40 14.53
C ASP A 87 -30.84 17.51 14.96
N PHE A 88 -30.10 17.94 15.99
CA PHE A 88 -28.97 17.20 16.54
C PHE A 88 -29.22 16.85 18.00
N GLU A 89 -28.95 15.60 18.38
CA GLU A 89 -28.78 15.22 19.78
C GLU A 89 -27.40 15.68 20.25
N VAL A 90 -27.37 16.63 21.19
CA VAL A 90 -26.14 17.32 21.61
C VAL A 90 -25.78 17.07 23.07
N ARG A 91 -24.47 17.11 23.34
CA ARG A 91 -23.90 17.05 24.69
C ARG A 91 -22.69 17.95 24.84
N GLU A 92 -22.38 18.30 26.09
CA GLU A 92 -21.18 19.05 26.41
C GLU A 92 -19.96 18.13 26.41
N VAL A 93 -18.94 18.53 25.65
CA VAL A 93 -17.62 17.89 25.57
C VAL A 93 -16.60 19.01 25.59
N SER A 94 -16.32 19.45 26.82
CA SER A 94 -15.52 20.62 27.13
C SER A 94 -14.07 20.45 26.67
N THR A 95 -13.57 21.46 25.95
CA THR A 95 -12.15 21.64 25.66
C THR A 95 -11.40 22.21 26.86
N LEU A 96 -12.11 22.81 27.83
CA LEU A 96 -11.54 23.30 29.09
C LEU A 96 -11.60 22.19 30.14
N SER A 97 -10.57 22.10 30.97
CA SER A 97 -10.64 21.31 32.20
C SER A 97 -11.74 21.80 33.14
N ASN A 98 -12.14 20.94 34.08
CA ASN A 98 -13.21 21.25 35.05
C ASN A 98 -12.90 22.48 35.94
N GLY A 99 -11.63 22.74 36.27
CA GLY A 99 -11.24 23.94 37.03
C GLY A 99 -11.37 25.20 36.18
N LEU A 100 -10.84 25.16 34.95
CA LEU A 100 -10.84 26.31 34.04
C LEU A 100 -12.27 26.66 33.58
N ALA A 101 -13.10 25.65 33.27
CA ALA A 101 -14.50 25.85 32.90
C ALA A 101 -15.33 26.49 34.04
N ARG A 102 -15.03 26.18 35.32
CA ARG A 102 -15.67 26.85 36.46
C ARG A 102 -15.25 28.31 36.59
N LYS A 103 -14.01 28.65 36.23
CA LYS A 103 -13.50 30.03 36.21
C LYS A 103 -14.07 30.84 35.04
N TYR A 104 -14.29 30.19 33.90
CA TYR A 104 -14.85 30.81 32.68
C TYR A 104 -16.13 30.09 32.21
N PRO A 105 -17.25 30.15 32.96
CA PRO A 105 -18.46 29.36 32.70
C PRO A 105 -19.22 29.72 31.42
N GLY A 106 -18.83 30.82 30.77
CA GLY A 106 -19.38 31.29 29.50
C GLY A 106 -18.66 30.77 28.26
N ILE A 107 -17.62 29.95 28.41
CA ILE A 107 -16.86 29.32 27.31
C ILE A 107 -17.17 27.83 27.34
N ARG A 108 -17.86 27.32 26.31
CA ARG A 108 -18.32 25.93 26.27
C ARG A 108 -18.17 25.31 24.89
N SER A 109 -18.01 24.00 24.86
CA SER A 109 -17.87 23.21 23.63
C SER A 109 -18.71 21.94 23.69
N TYR A 110 -19.25 21.57 22.55
CA TYR A 110 -20.29 20.56 22.41
C TYR A 110 -20.02 19.66 21.20
N SER A 111 -20.60 18.47 21.24
CA SER A 111 -20.64 17.51 20.14
C SER A 111 -22.07 16.99 20.00
N GLY A 112 -22.48 16.67 18.79
CA GLY A 112 -23.77 16.05 18.54
C GLY A 112 -23.81 15.23 17.27
N ALA A 113 -24.85 14.41 17.17
CA ALA A 113 -25.18 13.61 16.00
C ALA A 113 -26.59 13.96 15.53
N SER A 114 -26.81 14.01 14.21
CA SER A 114 -28.13 14.30 13.66
C SER A 114 -29.11 13.20 14.03
N VAL A 115 -30.31 13.60 14.44
CA VAL A 115 -31.39 12.67 14.84
C VAL A 115 -31.90 11.91 13.63
N LYS A 116 -31.90 12.56 12.46
CA LYS A 116 -32.36 11.96 11.20
C LYS A 116 -31.27 11.13 10.55
N ASP A 117 -30.03 11.59 10.63
CA ASP A 117 -28.88 10.95 10.03
C ASP A 117 -27.72 10.89 11.02
N PRO A 118 -27.66 9.87 11.90
CA PRO A 118 -26.67 9.80 12.99
C PRO A 118 -25.21 9.90 12.56
N GLY A 119 -24.92 9.67 11.28
CA GLY A 119 -23.60 9.86 10.71
C GLY A 119 -23.23 11.30 10.34
N THR A 120 -24.19 12.23 10.28
CA THR A 120 -23.91 13.67 10.22
C THR A 120 -23.66 14.18 11.64
N ARG A 121 -22.46 14.73 11.87
CA ARG A 121 -22.00 15.12 13.22
C ARG A 121 -21.67 16.59 13.29
N ILE A 122 -21.94 17.21 14.43
CA ILE A 122 -21.63 18.62 14.70
C ILE A 122 -20.65 18.72 15.87
N ARG A 123 -19.61 19.54 15.71
CA ARG A 123 -18.72 19.97 16.79
C ARG A 123 -18.76 21.49 16.85
N PHE A 124 -19.14 22.06 18.00
CA PHE A 124 -19.36 23.49 18.08
C PHE A 124 -18.96 24.09 19.43
N SER A 125 -18.62 25.38 19.42
CA SER A 125 -18.35 26.19 20.60
C SER A 125 -19.37 27.32 20.72
N VAL A 126 -19.67 27.67 21.97
CA VAL A 126 -20.46 28.84 22.35
C VAL A 126 -19.67 29.61 23.40
N ASP A 127 -19.22 30.79 23.02
CA ASP A 127 -18.34 31.59 23.88
C ASP A 127 -18.56 33.11 23.71
N LYS A 128 -17.55 33.92 24.06
CA LYS A 128 -17.61 35.40 23.92
C LYS A 128 -17.50 35.86 22.47
N LEU A 129 -16.96 35.03 21.57
CA LEU A 129 -16.84 35.33 20.15
C LEU A 129 -18.09 34.91 19.36
N GLY A 130 -19.05 34.23 20.00
CA GLY A 130 -20.32 33.83 19.41
C GLY A 130 -20.45 32.32 19.31
N PHE A 131 -21.20 31.86 18.30
CA PHE A 131 -21.38 30.45 17.96
C PHE A 131 -20.47 30.03 16.79
N HIS A 132 -19.68 28.98 16.94
CA HIS A 132 -18.87 28.45 15.85
C HIS A 132 -19.09 26.95 15.74
N ALA A 133 -19.38 26.45 14.54
CA ALA A 133 -19.60 25.02 14.32
C ALA A 133 -18.86 24.49 13.10
N ALA A 134 -18.43 23.24 13.20
CA ALA A 134 -18.08 22.38 12.08
C ALA A 134 -19.09 21.24 12.02
N ILE A 135 -19.69 21.02 10.86
CA ILE A 135 -20.60 19.91 10.62
C ILE A 135 -19.97 18.99 9.58
N TYR A 136 -19.76 17.74 9.99
CA TYR A 136 -19.19 16.66 9.21
C TYR A 136 -20.36 15.84 8.64
N GLY A 137 -20.71 16.08 7.39
CA GLY A 137 -21.73 15.31 6.68
C GLY A 137 -21.15 14.12 5.92
N LYS A 138 -22.04 13.31 5.32
CA LYS A 138 -21.68 12.14 4.48
C LYS A 138 -20.80 12.44 3.28
N THR A 139 -20.90 13.66 2.75
CA THR A 139 -20.28 14.04 1.47
C THR A 139 -19.37 15.26 1.57
N ASP A 140 -19.61 16.14 2.55
CA ASP A 140 -18.91 17.41 2.69
C ASP A 140 -18.83 17.83 4.17
N THR A 141 -17.80 18.61 4.50
CA THR A 141 -17.72 19.36 5.77
C THR A 141 -18.07 20.82 5.53
N TYR A 142 -18.90 21.39 6.40
CA TYR A 142 -19.30 22.79 6.33
C TYR A 142 -19.23 23.48 7.70
N TYR A 143 -19.04 24.79 7.66
CA TYR A 143 -18.74 25.60 8.83
C TYR A 143 -19.76 26.71 9.01
N ILE A 144 -20.14 26.96 10.26
CA ILE A 144 -21.00 28.07 10.66
C ILE A 144 -20.14 29.04 11.47
N ASN A 145 -20.06 30.28 11.01
CA ASN A 145 -19.24 31.33 11.61
C ASN A 145 -20.02 32.65 11.72
N PRO A 146 -19.76 33.48 12.73
CA PRO A 146 -20.31 34.84 12.79
C PRO A 146 -19.73 35.72 11.67
N GLY A 147 -20.52 36.66 11.16
CA GLY A 147 -20.07 37.66 10.21
C GLY A 147 -19.11 38.68 10.85
N GLU A 148 -18.18 39.21 10.05
CA GLU A 148 -17.21 40.21 10.53
C GLU A 148 -17.87 41.58 10.84
N GLN A 149 -18.86 42.00 10.04
CA GLN A 149 -19.53 43.30 10.20
C GLN A 149 -20.76 43.24 11.11
N ASP A 150 -21.56 42.19 11.00
CA ASP A 150 -22.74 41.95 11.81
C ASP A 150 -22.56 40.59 12.53
N LYS A 151 -22.14 40.66 13.80
CA LYS A 151 -21.81 39.49 14.63
C LYS A 151 -23.05 38.67 15.04
N ASP A 152 -24.26 39.18 14.79
CA ASP A 152 -25.52 38.46 15.01
C ASP A 152 -25.95 37.63 13.78
N ILE A 153 -25.35 37.88 12.62
CA ILE A 153 -25.59 37.12 11.39
C ILE A 153 -24.46 36.12 11.18
N TYR A 154 -24.83 34.85 11.12
CA TYR A 154 -23.95 33.72 10.88
C TYR A 154 -24.04 33.30 9.43
N PHE A 155 -22.91 32.93 8.85
CA PHE A 155 -22.83 32.45 7.49
C PHE A 155 -22.33 31.01 7.43
N MET A 156 -22.77 30.31 6.40
CA MET A 156 -22.30 28.96 6.10
C MET A 156 -21.26 28.98 4.99
N ALA A 157 -20.15 28.26 5.18
CA ALA A 157 -19.10 28.13 4.17
C ALA A 157 -18.54 26.70 4.14
N SER A 158 -18.12 26.25 2.96
CA SER A 158 -17.31 25.04 2.80
C SER A 158 -15.83 25.41 2.72
N ARG A 159 -14.95 24.40 2.83
CA ARG A 159 -13.50 24.60 2.75
C ARG A 159 -13.04 25.32 1.48
N LYS A 160 -13.72 25.06 0.35
CA LYS A 160 -13.43 25.66 -0.97
C LYS A 160 -13.74 27.15 -1.05
N SER A 161 -14.54 27.68 -0.12
CA SER A 161 -14.93 29.10 -0.07
C SER A 161 -13.84 30.02 0.49
N PHE A 162 -12.79 29.48 1.12
CA PHE A 162 -11.71 30.26 1.73
C PHE A 162 -10.64 30.69 0.71
N SER A 163 -10.07 31.87 0.91
CA SER A 163 -9.05 32.43 0.01
C SER A 163 -7.72 31.65 0.10
N PRO A 164 -6.95 31.57 -1.01
CA PRO A 164 -5.60 31.00 -1.00
C PRO A 164 -4.64 31.75 -0.07
N TYR A 165 -3.53 31.09 0.29
CA TYR A 165 -2.47 31.68 1.11
C TYR A 165 -1.65 32.74 0.37
N ASP A 166 -1.26 33.80 1.08
CA ASP A 166 -0.18 34.69 0.64
C ASP A 166 1.17 34.00 0.90
N ARG A 167 2.05 34.03 -0.11
CA ARG A 167 3.20 33.11 -0.36
C ARG A 167 4.38 33.18 0.63
N ALA A 168 4.21 33.56 1.89
CA ALA A 168 5.31 33.82 2.83
C ALA A 168 5.44 32.78 3.96
N PHE A 169 4.79 31.61 3.86
CA PHE A 169 4.69 30.66 4.95
C PHE A 169 5.39 29.33 4.63
N GLU A 170 6.16 28.81 5.60
CA GLU A 170 6.81 27.49 5.59
C GLU A 170 6.46 26.74 6.90
N CYS A 171 6.11 25.45 6.78
CA CYS A 171 6.04 24.52 7.90
C CYS A 171 7.41 23.82 8.03
N LEU A 172 7.90 23.61 9.25
CA LEU A 172 9.18 22.96 9.52
C LEU A 172 9.01 21.88 10.60
N VAL A 173 9.88 20.86 10.58
CA VAL A 173 9.89 19.81 11.61
C VAL A 173 11.27 19.71 12.24
N ARG A 174 11.35 19.64 13.57
CA ARG A 174 12.58 19.29 14.30
C ARG A 174 12.57 17.82 14.67
N GLU A 175 13.45 17.05 14.02
CA GLU A 175 13.67 15.64 14.33
C GLU A 175 14.62 15.48 15.52
N SER A 176 14.24 14.70 16.53
CA SER A 176 15.17 14.21 17.56
C SER A 176 15.79 12.88 17.10
N ALA A 177 16.99 12.54 17.62
CA ALA A 177 17.65 11.25 17.33
C ALA A 177 16.79 10.03 17.72
N GLU A 178 15.93 10.18 18.73
CA GLU A 178 14.96 9.18 19.19
C GLU A 178 13.74 9.07 18.25
N ALA A 179 13.29 10.18 17.66
CA ALA A 179 12.23 10.20 16.66
C ALA A 179 12.67 9.57 15.32
N ASN A 180 13.95 9.70 14.96
CA ASN A 180 14.55 9.10 13.76
C ASN A 180 14.63 7.56 13.82
N ALA A 181 14.70 6.98 15.02
CA ALA A 181 14.71 5.52 15.20
C ALA A 181 13.31 4.89 15.02
N MET A 182 12.24 5.63 15.29
CA MET A 182 10.85 5.17 15.17
C MET A 182 10.30 5.35 13.76
N GLY A 183 10.63 6.47 13.09
CA GLY A 183 10.29 6.69 11.67
C GLY A 183 10.85 5.62 10.71
N ARG A 184 11.91 4.90 11.11
CA ARG A 184 12.48 3.76 10.36
C ARG A 184 11.79 2.42 10.60
N LYS A 185 11.01 2.26 11.68
CA LYS A 185 10.26 1.02 12.00
C LYS A 185 8.85 0.98 11.38
N LEU A 186 8.32 2.12 10.99
CA LEU A 186 6.88 2.36 10.79
C LEU A 186 6.28 1.95 9.43
N SER A 187 7.06 1.39 8.50
CA SER A 187 6.55 1.11 7.14
C SER A 187 5.66 -0.14 7.03
N SER A 188 5.29 -0.80 8.14
CA SER A 188 4.52 -2.06 8.13
C SER A 188 3.26 -2.10 9.00
N SER A 189 2.97 -1.07 9.80
CA SER A 189 1.77 -1.06 10.65
C SER A 189 0.52 -0.64 9.87
N LYS A 190 -0.40 -1.59 9.62
CA LYS A 190 -1.75 -1.33 9.08
C LYS A 190 -2.73 -0.80 10.14
N LYS A 191 -2.30 -0.48 11.37
CA LYS A 191 -3.21 -0.23 12.50
C LYS A 191 -3.59 1.23 12.66
N GLY A 192 -4.87 1.48 12.92
CA GLY A 192 -5.40 2.74 13.46
C GLY A 192 -6.14 2.47 14.78
N PRO A 193 -6.88 3.46 15.32
CA PRO A 193 -7.64 3.29 16.55
C PRO A 193 -8.60 2.10 16.51
N ASP A 194 -8.33 1.07 17.32
CA ASP A 194 -9.07 -0.19 17.35
C ASP A 194 -9.37 -0.73 18.77
N ASP A 195 -9.08 0.07 19.82
CA ASP A 195 -9.12 -0.38 21.21
C ASP A 195 -10.35 0.06 22.01
N GLY A 196 -11.29 0.76 21.35
CA GLY A 196 -12.52 1.25 21.95
C GLY A 196 -12.31 2.31 23.04
N LYS A 197 -11.14 2.94 23.10
CA LYS A 197 -10.80 3.95 24.12
C LYS A 197 -10.55 5.31 23.51
N ILE A 198 -10.94 6.36 24.23
CA ILE A 198 -10.56 7.73 23.93
C ILE A 198 -9.39 8.15 24.82
N ARG A 199 -8.41 8.81 24.20
CA ARG A 199 -7.21 9.35 24.85
C ARG A 199 -7.39 10.84 25.11
N THR A 200 -7.38 11.23 26.38
CA THR A 200 -7.43 12.64 26.80
C THR A 200 -6.04 13.12 27.19
N PHE A 201 -5.50 14.08 26.43
CA PHE A 201 -4.24 14.76 26.72
C PHE A 201 -4.50 16.14 27.35
N ARG A 202 -3.75 16.47 28.41
CA ARG A 202 -3.75 17.80 29.02
C ARG A 202 -2.90 18.75 28.17
N LEU A 203 -3.53 19.73 27.56
CA LEU A 203 -2.90 20.72 26.70
C LEU A 203 -2.60 22.00 27.48
N ALA A 204 -1.33 22.39 27.49
CA ALA A 204 -0.88 23.73 27.88
C ALA A 204 -0.77 24.61 26.63
N LEU A 205 -1.78 25.43 26.36
CA LEU A 205 -1.85 26.28 25.18
C LEU A 205 -1.54 27.72 25.53
N ALA A 206 -0.39 28.21 25.08
CA ALA A 206 0.00 29.60 25.24
C ALA A 206 -0.35 30.45 24.01
N CYS A 207 -0.28 31.77 24.17
CA CYS A 207 -0.23 32.68 23.04
C CYS A 207 0.74 33.85 23.25
N THR A 208 1.31 34.35 22.16
CA THR A 208 2.04 35.61 22.15
C THR A 208 1.12 36.79 22.46
N GLY A 209 1.70 37.91 22.89
CA GLY A 209 1.00 39.18 23.11
C GLY A 209 0.32 39.68 21.83
N GLU A 210 0.92 39.45 20.66
CA GLU A 210 0.37 39.85 19.37
C GLU A 210 -0.89 39.04 19.02
N PHE A 211 -0.87 37.73 19.27
CA PHE A 211 -2.06 36.88 19.09
C PHE A 211 -3.18 37.33 20.03
N ALA A 212 -2.87 37.59 21.30
CA ALA A 212 -3.86 38.09 22.25
C ALA A 212 -4.45 39.43 21.78
N GLN A 213 -3.60 40.37 21.38
CA GLN A 213 -4.01 41.70 20.97
C GLN A 213 -4.85 41.67 19.68
N TYR A 214 -4.55 40.77 18.75
CA TYR A 214 -5.38 40.54 17.56
C TYR A 214 -6.83 40.21 17.94
N HIS A 215 -7.03 39.22 18.82
CA HIS A 215 -8.37 38.79 19.21
C HIS A 215 -9.09 39.79 20.11
N ILE A 216 -8.35 40.49 20.99
CA ILE A 216 -8.90 41.58 21.83
C ILE A 216 -9.40 42.73 20.95
N ASN A 217 -8.63 43.10 19.92
CA ASN A 217 -9.04 44.11 18.94
C ASN A 217 -10.29 43.67 18.17
N ALA A 218 -10.31 42.45 17.65
CA ALA A 218 -11.44 41.91 16.89
C ALA A 218 -12.74 41.81 17.72
N ALA A 219 -12.60 41.54 19.02
CA ALA A 219 -13.71 41.51 19.96
C ALA A 219 -14.08 42.90 20.55
N GLU A 220 -13.39 43.97 20.13
CA GLU A 220 -13.59 45.34 20.64
C GLU A 220 -13.43 45.45 22.17
N ALA A 221 -12.53 44.65 22.74
CA ALA A 221 -12.34 44.51 24.20
C ALA A 221 -11.12 45.28 24.75
N ASN A 222 -10.57 46.22 23.99
CA ASN A 222 -9.34 46.95 24.32
C ASN A 222 -9.38 47.67 25.67
N ASP A 223 -10.50 48.31 26.00
CA ASP A 223 -10.69 49.06 27.24
C ASP A 223 -11.27 48.21 28.39
N SER A 224 -11.37 46.88 28.20
CA SER A 224 -11.90 45.97 29.20
C SER A 224 -10.87 45.57 30.26
N THR A 225 -11.32 45.00 31.37
CA THR A 225 -10.43 44.45 32.41
C THR A 225 -9.59 43.28 31.88
N GLU A 226 -8.44 43.01 32.49
CA GLU A 226 -7.58 41.87 32.11
C GLU A 226 -8.34 40.54 32.11
N ALA A 227 -9.22 40.32 33.08
CA ALA A 227 -10.05 39.12 33.15
C ALA A 227 -10.96 38.97 31.91
N VAL A 228 -11.52 40.08 31.41
CA VAL A 228 -12.34 40.07 30.18
C VAL A 228 -11.46 39.84 28.96
N LYS A 229 -10.29 40.48 28.87
CA LYS A 229 -9.32 40.27 27.78
C LYS A 229 -8.88 38.81 27.70
N LYS A 230 -8.47 38.21 28.82
CA LYS A 230 -8.11 36.78 28.90
C LYS A 230 -9.27 35.87 28.51
N ALA A 231 -10.50 36.17 28.92
CA ALA A 231 -11.67 35.41 28.52
C ALA A 231 -11.94 35.47 27.00
N VAL A 232 -11.65 36.60 26.34
CA VAL A 232 -11.75 36.73 24.87
C VAL A 232 -10.71 35.85 24.18
N VAL A 233 -9.45 35.93 24.60
CA VAL A 233 -8.36 35.13 24.00
C VAL A 233 -8.58 33.63 24.23
N LEU A 234 -9.01 33.25 25.43
CA LEU A 234 -9.37 31.87 25.75
C LEU A 234 -10.57 31.37 24.92
N SER A 235 -11.51 32.26 24.55
CA SER A 235 -12.60 31.91 23.64
C SER A 235 -12.10 31.59 22.23
N ALA A 236 -11.11 32.34 21.72
CA ALA A 236 -10.47 32.06 20.44
C ALA A 236 -9.76 30.70 20.46
N MET A 237 -8.92 30.47 21.48
CA MET A 237 -8.25 29.18 21.70
C MET A 237 -9.24 28.01 21.78
N ASN A 238 -10.32 28.18 22.53
CA ASN A 238 -11.38 27.18 22.65
C ASN A 238 -12.05 26.88 21.29
N THR A 239 -12.39 27.91 20.53
CA THR A 239 -13.03 27.76 19.21
C THR A 239 -12.11 27.00 18.24
N ILE A 240 -10.82 27.33 18.21
CA ILE A 240 -9.81 26.62 17.38
C ILE A 240 -9.71 25.17 17.82
N MET A 241 -9.47 24.91 19.10
CA MET A 241 -9.29 23.55 19.61
C MET A 241 -10.56 22.70 19.55
N THR A 242 -11.73 23.31 19.55
CA THR A 242 -13.00 22.61 19.32
C THR A 242 -13.06 22.03 17.91
N ARG A 243 -12.48 22.70 16.90
CA ARG A 243 -12.37 22.18 15.53
C ARG A 243 -11.35 21.07 15.43
N VAL A 244 -10.15 21.31 15.96
CA VAL A 244 -9.05 20.35 15.97
C VAL A 244 -9.48 19.05 16.65
N ASN A 245 -10.04 19.13 17.86
CA ASN A 245 -10.54 17.97 18.58
C ASN A 245 -11.60 17.20 17.78
N GLY A 246 -12.45 17.85 16.98
CA GLY A 246 -13.43 17.14 16.16
C GLY A 246 -12.79 16.15 15.16
N ILE A 247 -11.61 16.47 14.62
CA ILE A 247 -10.88 15.63 13.67
C ILE A 247 -10.11 14.54 14.40
N TYR A 248 -9.39 14.89 15.47
CA TYR A 248 -8.64 13.91 16.28
C TYR A 248 -9.56 12.92 17.00
N GLU A 249 -10.75 13.35 17.43
CA GLU A 249 -11.76 12.46 18.01
C GLU A 249 -12.28 11.46 16.97
N ARG A 250 -12.43 11.88 15.70
CA ARG A 250 -12.89 11.03 14.58
C ARG A 250 -11.83 10.04 14.10
N ASP A 251 -10.63 10.53 13.79
CA ASP A 251 -9.59 9.75 13.10
C ASP A 251 -8.64 9.03 14.08
N MET A 252 -8.49 9.51 15.32
CA MET A 252 -7.46 9.05 16.27
C MET A 252 -7.98 8.62 17.64
N SER A 253 -9.30 8.69 17.87
CA SER A 253 -9.91 8.55 19.21
C SER A 253 -9.14 9.35 20.28
N LEU A 254 -8.81 10.60 19.95
CA LEU A 254 -7.95 11.47 20.77
C LEU A 254 -8.62 12.83 20.97
N THR A 255 -8.54 13.36 22.19
CA THR A 255 -9.03 14.70 22.54
C THR A 255 -8.02 15.44 23.42
N MET A 256 -7.96 16.75 23.27
CA MET A 256 -7.08 17.63 24.03
C MET A 256 -7.88 18.58 24.92
N GLN A 257 -7.53 18.65 26.20
CA GLN A 257 -8.16 19.52 27.19
C GLN A 257 -7.19 20.54 27.75
N LEU A 258 -7.55 21.83 27.67
CA LEU A 258 -6.82 22.93 28.27
C LEU A 258 -6.74 22.75 29.78
N ILE A 259 -5.54 22.88 30.33
CA ILE A 259 -5.24 22.73 31.76
C ILE A 259 -5.93 23.78 32.65
N ASP A 260 -6.04 23.47 33.95
CA ASP A 260 -6.76 24.31 34.94
C ASP A 260 -6.25 25.77 35.00
N ASN A 261 -4.95 26.01 34.82
CA ASN A 261 -4.33 27.33 34.87
C ASN A 261 -3.94 27.88 33.48
N ASN A 262 -4.56 27.41 32.39
CA ASN A 262 -4.21 27.85 31.03
C ASN A 262 -4.35 29.38 30.83
N ASP A 263 -5.19 30.05 31.62
CA ASP A 263 -5.33 31.51 31.53
C ASP A 263 -4.10 32.29 32.04
N GLU A 264 -3.16 31.62 32.70
CA GLU A 264 -1.84 32.16 33.03
C GLU A 264 -0.87 32.12 31.85
N LEU A 265 -1.14 31.29 30.83
CA LEU A 265 -0.37 31.19 29.58
C LEU A 265 -0.88 32.16 28.49
N ILE A 266 -1.81 33.04 28.84
CA ILE A 266 -2.30 34.10 27.97
C ILE A 266 -1.54 35.38 28.29
N PHE A 267 -0.60 35.73 27.40
CA PHE A 267 0.18 36.94 27.46
C PHE A 267 -0.54 38.04 26.69
N LEU A 268 -0.79 39.19 27.34
CA LEU A 268 -1.64 40.26 26.77
C LEU A 268 -0.84 41.38 26.09
N ASP A 269 0.46 41.45 26.34
CA ASP A 269 1.32 42.56 25.94
C ASP A 269 2.56 42.03 25.21
N PRO A 270 2.70 42.30 23.90
CA PRO A 270 3.86 41.92 23.09
C PRO A 270 5.20 42.35 23.70
N ASP A 271 5.26 43.49 24.38
CA ASP A 271 6.53 44.01 24.89
C ASP A 271 7.03 43.25 26.13
N THR A 272 6.18 42.43 26.74
CA THR A 272 6.48 41.76 28.02
C THR A 272 6.31 40.25 28.02
N ASP A 273 5.85 39.66 26.91
CA ASP A 273 5.58 38.22 26.80
C ASP A 273 6.86 37.36 26.75
N ARG A 274 8.00 37.97 26.40
CA ARG A 274 9.32 37.33 26.24
C ARG A 274 9.33 36.26 25.15
N MET A 275 8.52 36.43 24.11
CA MET A 275 8.41 35.50 23.00
C MET A 275 8.82 36.16 21.69
N THR A 276 9.56 35.44 20.86
CA THR A 276 9.96 35.92 19.54
C THR A 276 8.87 35.58 18.52
N ASN A 277 7.81 36.41 18.46
CA ASN A 277 6.59 36.14 17.67
C ASN A 277 6.84 35.78 16.19
N ASP A 278 7.81 36.43 15.53
CA ASP A 278 8.04 36.28 14.09
C ASP A 278 9.10 35.22 13.71
N ASP A 279 9.70 34.54 14.68
CA ASP A 279 10.72 33.48 14.45
C ASP A 279 10.34 32.18 15.16
N GLY A 280 9.71 31.26 14.42
CA GLY A 280 9.33 29.94 14.93
C GLY A 280 10.49 29.11 15.45
N ASN A 281 11.69 29.25 14.88
CA ASN A 281 12.88 28.49 15.31
C ASN A 281 13.38 28.91 16.68
N THR A 282 13.18 30.18 17.04
CA THR A 282 13.50 30.69 18.37
C THR A 282 12.33 30.42 19.33
N LEU A 283 11.10 30.71 18.89
CA LEU A 283 9.88 30.58 19.68
C LEU A 283 9.63 29.15 20.18
N ILE A 284 9.96 28.13 19.38
CA ILE A 284 9.78 26.72 19.75
C ILE A 284 10.60 26.29 20.98
N ASP A 285 11.77 26.89 21.20
CA ASP A 285 12.59 26.60 22.38
C ASP A 285 12.19 27.47 23.58
N GLU A 286 11.83 28.73 23.33
CA GLU A 286 11.33 29.65 24.37
C GLU A 286 10.06 29.12 25.02
N ILE A 287 9.12 28.60 24.23
CA ILE A 287 7.83 28.18 24.74
C ILE A 287 7.94 26.99 25.69
N GLN A 288 8.87 26.06 25.45
CA GLN A 288 9.11 24.93 26.36
C GLN A 288 9.47 25.43 27.75
N ALA A 289 10.42 26.37 27.84
CA ALA A 289 10.85 26.94 29.11
C ALA A 289 9.75 27.77 29.79
N ILE A 290 8.97 28.53 29.02
CA ILE A 290 7.89 29.38 29.53
C ILE A 290 6.77 28.53 30.13
N ILE A 291 6.26 27.54 29.39
CA ILE A 291 5.19 26.65 29.88
C ILE A 291 5.67 25.86 31.10
N ASP A 292 6.90 25.32 31.08
CA ASP A 292 7.44 24.59 32.23
C ASP A 292 7.56 25.48 33.48
N SER A 293 7.92 26.75 33.31
CA SER A 293 8.04 27.69 34.43
C SER A 293 6.71 28.10 35.04
N ILE A 294 5.64 28.20 34.25
CA ILE A 294 4.32 28.68 34.72
C ILE A 294 3.47 27.51 35.19
N THR A 295 3.34 26.49 34.35
CA THR A 295 2.45 25.36 34.58
C THR A 295 3.12 24.26 35.40
N GLY A 296 4.44 24.08 35.25
CA GLY A 296 5.15 22.93 35.76
C GLY A 296 5.00 21.71 34.85
N SER A 297 6.11 21.07 34.50
CA SER A 297 6.15 20.00 33.51
C SER A 297 5.28 18.79 33.84
N SER A 298 4.92 18.50 35.09
CA SER A 298 4.03 17.39 35.44
C SER A 298 2.54 17.65 35.14
N ASN A 299 2.17 18.90 34.92
CA ASN A 299 0.77 19.34 34.93
C ASN A 299 0.14 19.41 33.52
N TYR A 300 0.92 19.07 32.49
CA TYR A 300 0.46 19.00 31.11
C TYR A 300 1.16 17.86 30.37
N ASP A 301 0.55 17.39 29.28
CA ASP A 301 0.99 16.25 28.48
C ASP A 301 1.51 16.69 27.11
N ILE A 302 0.94 17.76 26.57
CA ILE A 302 1.33 18.45 25.33
C ILE A 302 1.26 19.96 25.56
N GLY A 303 2.22 20.71 25.03
CA GLY A 303 2.19 22.16 25.03
C GLY A 303 2.35 22.70 23.61
N HIS A 304 1.79 23.88 23.38
CA HIS A 304 1.77 24.54 22.08
C HIS A 304 1.61 26.05 22.27
N VAL A 305 2.08 26.86 21.31
CA VAL A 305 1.86 28.31 21.30
C VAL A 305 1.24 28.80 19.99
N PHE A 306 0.29 29.71 20.12
CA PHE A 306 -0.24 30.48 19.01
C PHE A 306 0.41 31.86 18.89
N SER A 307 0.81 32.21 17.68
CA SER A 307 1.43 33.49 17.33
C SER A 307 0.78 34.13 16.11
N THR A 308 1.16 35.38 15.81
CA THR A 308 0.76 36.05 14.55
C THR A 308 1.84 35.96 13.45
N GLY A 309 3.05 35.51 13.79
CA GLY A 309 4.15 35.28 12.88
C GLY A 309 4.89 33.97 13.19
N GLY A 310 6.05 33.75 12.57
CA GLY A 310 6.91 32.61 12.90
C GLY A 310 6.58 31.28 12.23
N GLY A 311 5.52 31.21 11.42
CA GLY A 311 5.22 30.02 10.62
C GLY A 311 4.63 28.86 11.44
N GLY A 312 4.85 27.63 10.97
CA GLY A 312 4.50 26.40 11.67
C GLY A 312 5.76 25.59 11.97
N ILE A 313 5.97 25.20 13.22
CA ILE A 313 7.07 24.30 13.57
C ILE A 313 6.76 23.45 14.79
N ALA A 314 7.04 22.16 14.70
CA ALA A 314 6.84 21.22 15.78
C ALA A 314 7.99 20.21 15.93
N SER A 315 8.19 19.74 17.16
CA SER A 315 9.03 18.57 17.42
C SER A 315 8.23 17.29 17.19
N LEU A 316 8.78 16.37 16.40
CA LEU A 316 8.13 15.10 16.10
C LEU A 316 8.07 14.21 17.35
N ASN A 317 6.94 13.52 17.57
CA ASN A 317 6.74 12.60 18.71
C ASN A 317 6.96 13.25 20.09
N SER A 318 6.55 14.51 20.27
CA SER A 318 6.90 15.30 21.45
C SER A 318 6.02 15.11 22.69
N PRO A 319 4.70 14.85 22.63
CA PRO A 319 3.87 14.71 23.82
C PRO A 319 4.46 13.71 24.81
N CYS A 320 4.25 13.97 26.09
CA CYS A 320 4.77 13.15 27.20
C CYS A 320 6.31 13.11 27.34
N THR A 321 7.06 13.79 26.47
CA THR A 321 8.54 13.89 26.56
C THR A 321 9.00 15.19 27.25
N PRO A 322 10.31 15.36 27.54
CA PRO A 322 10.84 16.67 27.97
C PRO A 322 10.71 17.79 26.93
N SER A 323 10.40 17.47 25.68
CA SER A 323 10.19 18.44 24.59
C SER A 323 8.71 18.67 24.27
N LYS A 324 7.80 18.25 25.15
CA LYS A 324 6.35 18.20 24.89
C LYS A 324 5.65 19.52 24.66
N ALA A 325 6.27 20.66 24.97
CA ALA A 325 5.73 21.99 24.67
C ALA A 325 6.25 22.59 23.34
N ARG A 326 7.13 21.89 22.62
CA ARG A 326 7.74 22.36 21.38
C ARG A 326 6.82 22.23 20.17
N GLY A 327 5.78 23.07 20.13
CA GLY A 327 4.89 23.24 18.99
C GLY A 327 4.48 24.71 18.85
N VAL A 328 4.59 25.24 17.64
CA VAL A 328 4.33 26.64 17.30
C VAL A 328 3.42 26.68 16.09
N THR A 329 2.34 27.45 16.18
CA THR A 329 1.49 27.77 15.03
C THR A 329 1.26 29.27 14.94
N GLY A 330 1.67 29.87 13.83
CA GLY A 330 1.64 31.31 13.62
C GLY A 330 1.07 31.75 12.28
N LYS A 331 0.15 32.72 12.31
CA LYS A 331 -0.42 33.33 11.08
C LYS A 331 -0.87 34.77 11.34
N PRO A 332 -0.64 35.73 10.42
CA PRO A 332 -1.02 37.14 10.64
C PRO A 332 -2.51 37.35 10.91
N THR A 333 -3.35 36.47 10.37
CA THR A 333 -4.80 36.41 10.64
C THR A 333 -5.14 35.03 11.23
N PRO A 334 -4.98 34.82 12.54
CA PRO A 334 -5.09 33.50 13.17
C PRO A 334 -6.56 33.14 13.48
N VAL A 335 -7.40 33.12 12.44
CA VAL A 335 -8.84 32.85 12.53
C VAL A 335 -9.31 31.87 11.47
N GLY A 336 -10.43 31.22 11.74
CA GLY A 336 -11.14 30.38 10.78
C GLY A 336 -10.49 29.03 10.49
N ASP A 337 -11.10 28.30 9.56
CA ASP A 337 -10.69 26.93 9.20
C ASP A 337 -9.31 26.82 8.58
N PRO A 338 -8.86 27.75 7.71
CA PRO A 338 -7.47 27.76 7.27
C PRO A 338 -6.48 27.65 8.43
N PHE A 339 -6.63 28.47 9.47
CA PHE A 339 -5.74 28.45 10.62
C PHE A 339 -5.85 27.15 11.43
N ALA A 340 -7.08 26.72 11.77
CA ALA A 340 -7.28 25.55 12.62
C ALA A 340 -6.87 24.23 11.96
N ILE A 341 -7.09 24.08 10.65
CA ILE A 341 -6.88 22.81 9.93
C ILE A 341 -5.49 22.74 9.32
N ASP A 342 -5.11 23.72 8.50
CA ASP A 342 -3.88 23.61 7.70
C ASP A 342 -2.62 23.92 8.53
N PHE A 343 -2.78 24.51 9.72
CA PHE A 343 -1.66 24.85 10.60
C PHE A 343 -1.79 24.14 11.94
N VAL A 344 -2.82 24.43 12.74
CA VAL A 344 -2.87 23.89 14.11
C VAL A 344 -2.96 22.36 14.12
N ALA A 345 -3.86 21.77 13.33
CA ALA A 345 -3.95 20.31 13.23
C ALA A 345 -2.73 19.69 12.54
N HIS A 346 -2.07 20.41 11.62
CA HIS A 346 -0.83 19.97 10.97
C HIS A 346 0.32 19.87 11.98
N GLU A 347 0.60 20.96 12.71
CA GLU A 347 1.69 21.02 13.69
C GLU A 347 1.44 20.08 14.87
N MET A 348 0.20 19.97 15.33
CA MET A 348 -0.16 18.96 16.33
C MET A 348 -0.03 17.55 15.77
N GLY A 349 -0.23 17.34 14.46
CA GLY A 349 0.00 16.06 13.78
C GLY A 349 1.46 15.63 13.88
N HIS A 350 2.40 16.55 13.67
CA HIS A 350 3.83 16.32 13.95
C HIS A 350 4.10 16.02 15.41
N GLN A 351 3.53 16.79 16.35
CA GLN A 351 3.69 16.48 17.77
C GLN A 351 3.24 15.03 18.06
N PHE A 352 2.11 14.59 17.50
CA PHE A 352 1.63 13.22 17.64
C PHE A 352 2.34 12.18 16.76
N GLY A 353 3.27 12.56 15.89
CA GLY A 353 4.18 11.65 15.20
C GLY A 353 3.98 11.46 13.70
N ALA A 354 2.98 12.13 13.10
CA ALA A 354 2.82 12.09 11.65
C ALA A 354 3.93 12.89 10.95
N THR A 355 4.38 12.35 9.83
CA THR A 355 5.30 13.02 8.88
C THR A 355 4.54 13.49 7.64
N HIS A 356 5.19 14.27 6.79
CA HIS A 356 4.55 14.84 5.62
C HIS A 356 4.14 13.78 4.59
N THR A 357 3.03 14.01 3.88
CA THR A 357 2.47 13.05 2.91
C THR A 357 2.70 13.42 1.44
N PHE A 358 3.15 14.64 1.15
CA PHE A 358 3.31 15.14 -0.23
C PHE A 358 4.59 14.61 -0.91
N ASN A 359 4.56 14.39 -2.23
CA ASN A 359 5.71 13.94 -3.01
C ASN A 359 6.53 15.09 -3.63
N ASN A 360 6.00 16.32 -3.64
CA ASN A 360 6.75 17.49 -4.11
C ASN A 360 7.98 17.82 -3.21
N TYR A 361 9.04 18.41 -3.77
CA TYR A 361 10.30 18.67 -3.06
C TYR A 361 10.16 19.68 -1.90
N CYS A 362 9.36 20.73 -2.09
CA CYS A 362 8.98 21.72 -1.06
C CYS A 362 10.13 22.19 -0.14
N ASN A 363 11.21 22.70 -0.73
CA ASN A 363 12.38 23.19 0.01
C ASN A 363 12.95 22.15 1.01
N ASN A 364 12.99 20.88 0.61
CA ASN A 364 13.49 19.77 1.42
C ASN A 364 12.62 19.41 2.64
N ASN A 365 11.34 19.79 2.66
CA ASN A 365 10.39 19.38 3.70
C ASN A 365 9.73 18.03 3.41
N ARG A 366 9.91 17.44 2.22
CA ARG A 366 9.35 16.13 1.90
C ARG A 366 9.90 15.02 2.80
N THR A 367 9.03 14.15 3.30
CA THR A 367 9.42 12.90 3.94
C THR A 367 9.30 11.73 2.96
N ASN A 368 10.44 11.23 2.44
CA ASN A 368 10.42 10.20 1.39
C ASN A 368 9.65 8.92 1.77
N ALA A 369 9.71 8.48 3.04
CA ALA A 369 9.05 7.25 3.49
C ALA A 369 7.52 7.30 3.41
N THR A 370 6.95 8.50 3.39
CA THR A 370 5.50 8.78 3.46
C THR A 370 5.03 9.70 2.35
N ALA A 371 5.85 9.92 1.31
CA ALA A 371 5.56 10.76 0.16
C ALA A 371 4.52 10.13 -0.79
N VAL A 372 3.29 9.92 -0.32
CA VAL A 372 2.23 9.12 -0.95
C VAL A 372 1.15 9.94 -1.66
N GLU A 373 1.23 11.27 -1.63
CA GLU A 373 0.31 12.15 -2.36
C GLU A 373 1.06 12.92 -3.47
N PRO A 374 0.50 13.02 -4.69
CA PRO A 374 1.14 13.80 -5.76
C PRO A 374 1.20 15.29 -5.41
N GLY A 375 2.10 16.03 -6.06
CA GLY A 375 2.21 17.49 -5.91
C GLY A 375 2.30 17.94 -4.44
N SER A 376 1.59 19.01 -4.11
CA SER A 376 1.46 19.51 -2.73
C SER A 376 0.64 18.63 -1.79
N GLY A 377 -0.02 17.57 -2.30
CA GLY A 377 -1.03 16.77 -1.62
C GLY A 377 -2.34 17.51 -1.25
N SER A 378 -3.26 16.78 -0.63
CA SER A 378 -4.63 17.21 -0.27
C SER A 378 -4.94 17.09 1.23
N THR A 379 -4.28 16.18 1.96
CA THR A 379 -4.62 15.89 3.38
C THR A 379 -3.96 16.86 4.37
N ILE A 380 -4.31 16.74 5.67
CA ILE A 380 -3.81 17.63 6.72
C ILE A 380 -2.27 17.63 6.79
N MET A 381 -1.61 16.48 6.65
CA MET A 381 -0.15 16.39 6.71
C MET A 381 0.53 16.70 5.37
N ALA A 382 -0.24 17.16 4.38
CA ALA A 382 0.26 17.67 3.12
C ALA A 382 0.44 19.20 3.15
N TYR A 383 0.98 19.79 2.07
CA TYR A 383 1.21 21.24 1.93
C TYR A 383 0.24 21.90 0.93
N ALA A 384 -1.02 21.47 0.96
CA ALA A 384 -2.06 21.96 0.07
C ALA A 384 -2.17 23.49 0.09
N GLY A 385 -1.78 24.14 -1.01
CA GLY A 385 -1.84 25.59 -1.17
C GLY A 385 -0.59 26.35 -0.73
N ILE A 386 0.37 25.66 -0.11
CA ILE A 386 1.61 26.22 0.44
C ILE A 386 2.78 25.98 -0.52
N CYS A 387 2.86 24.80 -1.13
CA CYS A 387 3.99 24.36 -1.93
C CYS A 387 3.63 24.06 -3.39
N PRO A 388 3.80 25.02 -4.31
CA PRO A 388 3.52 24.80 -5.73
C PRO A 388 4.38 23.67 -6.35
N PRO A 389 3.84 22.90 -7.32
CA PRO A 389 2.49 23.03 -7.85
C PRO A 389 1.42 22.49 -6.88
N ASN A 390 0.41 23.34 -6.63
CA ASN A 390 -0.62 23.08 -5.64
C ASN A 390 -1.77 22.29 -6.26
N ILE A 391 -2.12 21.15 -5.66
CA ILE A 391 -3.32 20.37 -6.03
C ILE A 391 -4.59 21.15 -5.73
N GLN A 392 -4.59 21.82 -4.60
CA GLN A 392 -5.68 22.67 -4.11
C GLN A 392 -5.12 23.77 -3.21
N ASN A 393 -5.97 24.69 -2.79
CA ASN A 393 -5.52 25.88 -2.05
C ASN A 393 -5.40 25.68 -0.53
N ASN A 394 -5.95 24.59 -0.02
CA ASN A 394 -6.14 24.35 1.39
C ASN A 394 -6.33 22.85 1.62
N SER A 395 -5.88 22.32 2.76
CA SER A 395 -6.07 20.90 3.07
C SER A 395 -7.54 20.59 3.35
N ASP A 396 -7.93 19.38 2.94
CA ASP A 396 -9.19 18.79 3.36
C ASP A 396 -9.05 18.28 4.80
N ALA A 397 -10.12 18.37 5.60
CA ALA A 397 -10.10 18.17 7.05
C ALA A 397 -10.09 16.68 7.47
N TYR A 398 -9.09 15.93 7.02
CA TYR A 398 -8.84 14.55 7.41
C TYR A 398 -7.37 14.14 7.29
N PHE A 399 -6.99 13.13 8.06
CA PHE A 399 -5.67 12.51 7.97
C PHE A 399 -5.66 11.37 6.94
N HIS A 400 -4.58 11.27 6.18
CA HIS A 400 -4.29 10.12 5.33
C HIS A 400 -4.09 8.86 6.17
N ALA A 401 -4.40 7.69 5.61
CA ALA A 401 -4.17 6.38 6.23
C ALA A 401 -2.75 6.18 6.81
N VAL A 402 -1.71 6.74 6.17
CA VAL A 402 -0.32 6.64 6.67
C VAL A 402 -0.09 7.52 7.89
N SER A 403 -0.68 8.72 7.93
CA SER A 403 -0.57 9.63 9.08
C SER A 403 -1.30 9.06 10.30
N ILE A 404 -2.46 8.44 10.11
CA ILE A 404 -3.22 7.76 11.17
C ILE A 404 -2.38 6.63 11.76
N ALA A 405 -1.76 5.78 10.92
CA ALA A 405 -0.91 4.70 11.39
C ALA A 405 0.30 5.20 12.20
N GLN A 406 0.99 6.25 11.73
CA GLN A 406 2.12 6.86 12.45
C GLN A 406 1.73 7.41 13.82
N MET A 407 0.65 8.20 13.87
CA MET A 407 0.19 8.75 15.14
C MET A 407 -0.32 7.66 16.08
N TRP A 408 -0.99 6.64 15.55
CA TRP A 408 -1.55 5.54 16.36
C TRP A 408 -0.45 4.77 17.06
N GLU A 409 0.62 4.41 16.34
CA GLU A 409 1.77 3.75 16.94
C GLU A 409 2.38 4.61 18.05
N ASN A 410 2.55 5.91 17.82
CA ASN A 410 3.14 6.80 18.82
C ASN A 410 2.28 6.94 20.10
N ILE A 411 0.96 7.01 19.99
CA ILE A 411 0.06 7.20 21.15
C ILE A 411 -0.31 5.88 21.85
N THR A 412 0.09 4.72 21.31
CA THR A 412 -0.19 3.40 21.90
C THR A 412 1.04 2.66 22.38
N ALA A 413 2.15 2.77 21.65
CA ALA A 413 3.40 2.08 21.94
C ALA A 413 4.63 3.00 21.96
N GLY A 414 4.51 4.23 21.44
CA GLY A 414 5.61 5.20 21.40
C GLY A 414 5.69 6.13 22.60
N ASN A 415 6.18 7.34 22.34
CA ASN A 415 6.48 8.31 23.38
C ASN A 415 5.23 8.96 23.97
N SER A 416 4.14 9.04 23.20
CA SER A 416 2.93 9.80 23.55
C SER A 416 1.89 8.97 24.33
N THR A 417 2.31 8.09 25.24
CA THR A 417 1.42 7.13 25.92
C THR A 417 0.86 7.59 27.26
N CYS A 418 1.09 8.85 27.67
CA CYS A 418 0.70 9.38 28.99
C CYS A 418 -0.76 9.85 29.10
N ALA A 419 -1.56 9.71 28.05
CA ALA A 419 -2.95 10.15 28.04
C ALA A 419 -3.80 9.45 29.12
N THR A 420 -4.83 10.14 29.60
CA THR A 420 -5.89 9.48 30.37
C THR A 420 -6.78 8.70 29.41
N LEU A 421 -6.97 7.41 29.68
CA LEU A 421 -7.80 6.51 28.85
C LEU A 421 -9.19 6.34 29.45
N GLU A 422 -10.21 6.52 28.62
CA GLU A 422 -11.60 6.24 28.98
C GLU A 422 -12.23 5.31 27.96
N ASN A 423 -13.01 4.32 28.42
CA ASN A 423 -13.77 3.44 27.53
C ASN A 423 -14.89 4.25 26.86
N THR A 424 -14.96 4.19 25.54
CA THR A 424 -15.99 4.90 24.76
C THR A 424 -17.29 4.10 24.66
N GLY A 425 -17.21 2.78 24.89
CA GLY A 425 -18.30 1.84 24.63
C GLY A 425 -18.52 1.54 23.15
N ASN A 426 -17.58 1.97 22.29
CA ASN A 426 -17.57 1.74 20.86
C ASN A 426 -16.61 0.61 20.50
N ASN A 427 -16.98 -0.25 19.56
CA ASN A 427 -16.13 -1.30 19.02
C ASN A 427 -15.58 -0.86 17.67
N ALA A 428 -14.39 -1.34 17.32
CA ALA A 428 -13.78 -0.98 16.05
C ALA A 428 -14.54 -1.60 14.87
N PRO A 429 -14.61 -0.91 13.72
CA PRO A 429 -15.12 -1.51 12.50
C PRO A 429 -14.15 -2.58 11.95
N SER A 430 -14.58 -3.32 10.93
CA SER A 430 -13.71 -4.11 10.07
C SER A 430 -13.57 -3.44 8.70
N ALA A 431 -12.47 -3.71 8.00
CA ALA A 431 -12.24 -3.29 6.62
C ALA A 431 -11.64 -4.44 5.83
N ASP A 432 -12.10 -4.60 4.59
CA ASP A 432 -11.63 -5.57 3.62
C ASP A 432 -11.50 -4.84 2.27
N ALA A 433 -10.27 -4.74 1.79
CA ALA A 433 -9.98 -4.06 0.53
C ALA A 433 -10.34 -4.92 -0.69
N GLY A 434 -10.54 -6.23 -0.53
CA GLY A 434 -10.76 -7.19 -1.61
C GLY A 434 -9.45 -7.79 -2.16
N ALA A 435 -9.56 -8.51 -3.29
CA ALA A 435 -8.44 -9.20 -3.91
C ALA A 435 -7.43 -8.24 -4.58
N ASN A 436 -6.22 -8.72 -4.83
CA ASN A 436 -5.29 -8.04 -5.74
C ASN A 436 -5.69 -8.28 -7.19
N TYR A 437 -5.40 -7.34 -8.07
CA TYR A 437 -5.78 -7.40 -9.48
C TYR A 437 -4.62 -7.09 -10.42
N THR A 438 -4.69 -7.61 -11.65
CA THR A 438 -3.93 -7.10 -12.80
C THR A 438 -4.90 -6.35 -13.71
N ILE A 439 -4.52 -5.14 -14.13
CA ILE A 439 -5.34 -4.30 -15.01
C ILE A 439 -4.57 -3.91 -16.28
N PRO A 440 -5.26 -3.67 -17.40
CA PRO A 440 -4.65 -3.17 -18.62
C PRO A 440 -4.14 -1.74 -18.44
N ALA A 441 -3.03 -1.42 -19.10
CA ALA A 441 -2.47 -0.08 -19.17
C ALA A 441 -3.47 0.93 -19.77
N GLY A 442 -3.40 2.19 -19.33
CA GLY A 442 -4.22 3.28 -19.85
C GLY A 442 -5.73 3.14 -19.62
N THR A 443 -6.17 2.24 -18.73
CA THR A 443 -7.59 1.88 -18.59
C THR A 443 -8.18 2.32 -17.25
N PRO A 444 -9.37 2.97 -17.22
CA PRO A 444 -10.06 3.32 -16.00
C PRO A 444 -10.41 2.10 -15.13
N PHE A 445 -10.40 2.28 -13.82
CA PHE A 445 -10.77 1.23 -12.87
C PHE A 445 -11.53 1.77 -11.65
N VAL A 446 -12.24 0.88 -10.97
CA VAL A 446 -13.01 1.17 -9.76
C VAL A 446 -12.62 0.22 -8.65
N LEU A 447 -12.25 0.78 -7.49
CA LEU A 447 -11.98 0.00 -6.29
C LEU A 447 -13.22 0.01 -5.41
N THR A 448 -13.59 -1.15 -4.87
CA THR A 448 -14.75 -1.32 -3.99
C THR A 448 -14.32 -2.15 -2.80
N GLY A 449 -14.40 -1.58 -1.61
CA GLY A 449 -14.09 -2.28 -0.37
C GLY A 449 -15.37 -2.74 0.33
N THR A 450 -15.22 -3.56 1.36
CA THR A 450 -16.33 -3.88 2.28
C THR A 450 -15.91 -3.64 3.72
N ALA A 451 -16.87 -3.26 4.56
CA ALA A 451 -16.61 -2.94 5.95
C ALA A 451 -17.88 -3.17 6.76
N THR A 452 -17.71 -3.57 8.01
CA THR A 452 -18.83 -3.75 8.96
C THR A 452 -18.52 -3.05 10.26
N ASP A 453 -19.55 -2.60 10.95
CA ASP A 453 -19.43 -1.97 12.26
C ASP A 453 -20.31 -2.73 13.27
N PRO A 454 -19.73 -3.27 14.37
CA PRO A 454 -20.51 -4.03 15.35
C PRO A 454 -21.59 -3.22 16.07
N ASP A 455 -21.43 -1.91 16.18
CA ASP A 455 -22.35 -1.00 16.87
C ASP A 455 -23.41 -0.41 15.93
N GLY A 456 -23.28 -0.65 14.61
CA GLY A 456 -24.16 -0.14 13.58
C GLY A 456 -23.93 1.35 13.28
N ASP A 457 -22.73 1.85 13.57
CA ASP A 457 -22.34 3.20 13.22
C ASP A 457 -22.27 3.42 11.70
N MET A 458 -22.48 4.67 11.28
CA MET A 458 -22.32 5.03 9.89
C MET A 458 -20.83 5.11 9.54
N LEU A 459 -20.43 4.23 8.62
CA LEU A 459 -19.08 4.21 8.10
C LEU A 459 -18.87 5.25 6.99
N THR A 460 -17.67 5.82 6.97
CA THR A 460 -17.13 6.58 5.83
C THR A 460 -15.77 6.04 5.42
N TYR A 461 -15.46 6.12 4.13
CA TYR A 461 -14.37 5.41 3.49
C TYR A 461 -13.45 6.33 2.73
N THR A 462 -12.17 5.99 2.72
CA THR A 462 -11.17 6.55 1.79
C THR A 462 -10.43 5.41 1.09
N TRP A 463 -10.25 5.57 -0.21
CA TRP A 463 -9.31 4.79 -1.03
C TRP A 463 -8.14 5.69 -1.36
N GLU A 464 -6.95 5.40 -0.82
CA GLU A 464 -5.77 6.29 -0.91
C GLU A 464 -4.55 5.53 -1.41
N GLN A 465 -3.78 6.12 -2.32
CA GLN A 465 -2.54 5.50 -2.79
C GLN A 465 -1.48 5.55 -1.68
N ILE A 466 -0.63 4.52 -1.59
CA ILE A 466 0.44 4.41 -0.57
C ILE A 466 1.83 4.17 -1.19
N ASP A 467 1.95 4.31 -2.51
CA ASP A 467 3.24 4.31 -3.23
C ASP A 467 4.04 5.57 -2.89
N ASN A 468 5.25 5.40 -2.37
CA ASN A 468 6.08 6.50 -1.84
C ASN A 468 7.33 6.80 -2.69
N GLN A 469 7.50 6.13 -3.83
CA GLN A 469 8.64 6.40 -4.71
C GLN A 469 8.59 7.85 -5.19
N ILE A 470 9.76 8.45 -5.28
CA ILE A 470 9.91 9.86 -5.63
C ILE A 470 9.86 10.03 -7.15
N HIS A 471 9.04 10.98 -7.61
CA HIS A 471 9.04 11.41 -9.01
C HIS A 471 8.99 12.94 -9.13
N GLY A 472 8.77 13.45 -10.35
CA GLY A 472 8.77 14.88 -10.64
C GLY A 472 7.54 15.63 -10.08
N ASP A 473 7.43 16.90 -10.44
CA ASP A 473 6.38 17.79 -9.92
C ASP A 473 4.95 17.34 -10.26
N TYR A 474 4.79 16.59 -11.36
CA TYR A 474 3.52 16.12 -11.87
C TYR A 474 3.57 14.61 -12.16
N PRO A 475 2.48 13.87 -11.86
CA PRO A 475 2.36 12.49 -12.32
C PRO A 475 2.31 12.45 -13.85
N THR A 476 2.91 11.41 -14.45
CA THR A 476 2.86 11.16 -15.89
C THR A 476 2.58 9.68 -16.17
N PRO A 477 2.01 9.31 -17.33
CA PRO A 477 1.61 7.92 -17.60
C PRO A 477 2.77 6.92 -17.59
N GLY A 478 3.97 7.38 -17.95
CA GLY A 478 5.19 6.55 -18.00
C GLY A 478 5.93 6.38 -16.68
N LEU A 479 5.36 6.79 -15.54
CA LEU A 479 6.01 6.59 -14.24
C LEU A 479 5.93 5.15 -13.77
N GLU A 480 7.06 4.54 -13.46
CA GLU A 480 7.17 3.16 -12.95
C GLU A 480 6.87 3.03 -11.43
N GLY A 481 6.72 4.15 -10.71
CA GLY A 481 6.47 4.16 -9.28
C GLY A 481 5.91 5.48 -8.75
N GLY A 482 5.61 5.53 -7.44
CA GLY A 482 5.18 6.74 -6.74
C GLY A 482 3.73 7.13 -6.98
N PRO A 483 3.25 8.20 -6.32
CA PRO A 483 1.83 8.51 -6.29
C PRO A 483 1.37 9.21 -7.57
N VAL A 484 0.37 8.63 -8.23
CA VAL A 484 -0.24 9.11 -9.49
C VAL A 484 -1.73 9.44 -9.35
N PHE A 485 -2.33 9.17 -8.20
CA PHE A 485 -3.71 9.54 -7.86
C PHE A 485 -3.77 10.35 -6.56
N ARG A 486 -4.35 11.55 -6.63
CA ARG A 486 -4.60 12.38 -5.43
C ARG A 486 -5.54 11.71 -4.43
N SER A 487 -5.46 12.09 -3.15
CA SER A 487 -6.46 11.71 -2.14
C SER A 487 -7.71 12.62 -2.20
N TYR A 488 -8.85 12.09 -1.77
CA TYR A 488 -10.13 12.79 -1.61
C TYR A 488 -10.75 12.52 -0.25
N ALA A 489 -11.53 13.49 0.25
CA ALA A 489 -12.21 13.40 1.54
C ALA A 489 -13.10 12.16 1.69
N PRO A 490 -13.24 11.62 2.93
CA PRO A 490 -14.05 10.43 3.20
C PRO A 490 -15.50 10.57 2.71
N LYS A 491 -16.04 9.48 2.16
CA LYS A 491 -17.44 9.39 1.68
C LYS A 491 -18.17 8.19 2.28
N SER A 492 -19.49 8.22 2.29
CA SER A 492 -20.32 7.08 2.75
C SER A 492 -20.33 5.89 1.77
N GLU A 493 -19.75 6.03 0.59
CA GLU A 493 -19.71 5.02 -0.44
C GLU A 493 -18.34 4.30 -0.42
N PRO A 494 -18.28 2.96 -0.26
CA PRO A 494 -17.02 2.23 -0.19
C PRO A 494 -16.35 2.00 -1.56
N LYS A 495 -16.87 2.60 -2.63
CA LYS A 495 -16.26 2.58 -3.98
C LYS A 495 -15.61 3.91 -4.37
N ARG A 496 -14.52 3.83 -5.15
CA ARG A 496 -13.86 4.97 -5.79
C ARG A 496 -13.42 4.63 -7.21
N TYR A 497 -13.75 5.51 -8.16
CA TYR A 497 -13.29 5.47 -9.55
C TYR A 497 -11.94 6.18 -9.70
N PHE A 498 -11.10 5.68 -10.60
CA PHE A 498 -9.78 6.20 -10.92
C PHE A 498 -9.60 6.39 -12.44
N PRO A 499 -9.41 7.64 -12.93
CA PRO A 499 -9.57 8.92 -12.22
C PRO A 499 -10.98 9.12 -11.65
N ARG A 500 -11.25 10.21 -10.91
CA ARG A 500 -12.62 10.46 -10.42
C ARG A 500 -13.66 10.39 -11.55
N LEU A 501 -14.82 9.84 -11.24
CA LEU A 501 -15.89 9.59 -12.23
C LEU A 501 -16.21 10.81 -13.10
N SER A 502 -16.33 12.00 -12.51
CA SER A 502 -16.63 13.22 -13.28
C SER A 502 -15.61 13.55 -14.36
N ASP A 503 -14.33 13.18 -14.17
CA ASP A 503 -13.29 13.39 -15.17
C ASP A 503 -13.37 12.32 -16.25
N ILE A 504 -13.66 11.06 -15.88
CA ILE A 504 -13.92 9.98 -16.83
C ILE A 504 -15.07 10.35 -17.77
N LEU A 505 -16.19 10.84 -17.23
CA LEU A 505 -17.36 11.26 -18.02
C LEU A 505 -17.08 12.47 -18.92
N ALA A 506 -16.13 13.31 -18.53
CA ALA A 506 -15.65 14.43 -19.35
C ALA A 506 -14.60 14.00 -20.40
N GLY A 507 -14.23 12.70 -20.46
CA GLY A 507 -13.17 12.19 -21.33
C GLY A 507 -11.76 12.57 -20.88
N HIS A 508 -11.59 13.03 -19.64
CA HIS A 508 -10.32 13.46 -19.08
C HIS A 508 -9.67 12.31 -18.28
N LEU A 509 -9.04 11.37 -18.99
CA LEU A 509 -8.36 10.22 -18.37
C LEU A 509 -6.98 10.55 -17.78
N PHE A 510 -6.40 11.68 -18.18
CA PHE A 510 -5.11 12.17 -17.74
C PHE A 510 -5.26 13.59 -17.22
N THR A 511 -5.72 13.69 -15.98
CA THR A 511 -5.79 14.99 -15.32
C THR A 511 -4.42 15.36 -14.77
N THR A 512 -4.26 16.59 -14.30
CA THR A 512 -2.98 17.02 -13.69
C THR A 512 -2.59 16.18 -12.47
N TRP A 513 -3.54 15.56 -11.76
CA TRP A 513 -3.31 14.93 -10.44
C TRP A 513 -3.86 13.50 -10.29
N GLU A 514 -4.51 12.99 -11.33
CA GLU A 514 -4.97 11.60 -11.46
C GLU A 514 -4.66 11.16 -12.88
N VAL A 515 -3.71 10.24 -13.01
CA VAL A 515 -3.12 9.81 -14.28
C VAL A 515 -3.13 8.29 -14.31
N LEU A 516 -3.75 7.73 -15.36
CA LEU A 516 -3.68 6.29 -15.61
C LEU A 516 -2.27 5.90 -16.06
N PRO A 517 -1.65 4.86 -15.47
CA PRO A 517 -0.34 4.40 -15.92
C PRO A 517 -0.41 3.70 -17.28
N GLU A 518 0.62 3.90 -18.10
CA GLU A 518 0.77 3.29 -19.44
C GLU A 518 1.95 2.29 -19.50
N VAL A 519 2.62 2.04 -18.37
CA VAL A 519 3.78 1.15 -18.25
C VAL A 519 3.55 0.10 -17.18
N ASN A 520 4.30 -1.00 -17.26
CA ASN A 520 4.34 -2.01 -16.21
C ASN A 520 4.73 -1.38 -14.87
N ARG A 521 3.83 -1.46 -13.89
CA ARG A 521 4.07 -0.98 -12.53
C ARG A 521 3.10 -1.57 -11.54
N GLU A 522 3.42 -1.39 -10.26
CA GLU A 522 2.48 -1.62 -9.17
C GLU A 522 1.83 -0.32 -8.71
N LEU A 523 0.58 -0.43 -8.29
CA LEU A 523 -0.15 0.57 -7.54
C LEU A 523 -0.59 -0.06 -6.21
N ASN A 524 -0.24 0.58 -5.11
CA ASN A 524 -0.62 0.13 -3.78
C ASN A 524 -1.65 1.10 -3.22
N PHE A 525 -2.82 0.57 -2.84
CA PHE A 525 -3.93 1.36 -2.29
C PHE A 525 -4.31 0.90 -0.90
N SER A 526 -4.78 1.84 -0.09
CA SER A 526 -5.32 1.62 1.23
C SER A 526 -6.81 1.94 1.26
N PHE A 527 -7.60 0.98 1.75
CA PHE A 527 -9.01 1.14 2.08
C PHE A 527 -9.15 1.37 3.59
N LEU A 528 -9.55 2.58 3.97
CA LEU A 528 -9.70 2.98 5.37
C LEU A 528 -11.17 3.29 5.69
N ALA A 529 -11.74 2.53 6.61
CA ALA A 529 -13.07 2.73 7.17
C ALA A 529 -12.99 3.52 8.48
N ARG A 530 -13.89 4.50 8.65
CA ARG A 530 -14.08 5.28 9.89
C ARG A 530 -15.52 5.13 10.36
N ASP A 531 -15.74 4.74 11.61
CA ASP A 531 -17.09 4.65 12.20
C ASP A 531 -17.71 6.02 12.57
N ASN A 532 -16.84 7.02 12.65
CA ASN A 532 -17.13 8.36 13.10
C ASN A 532 -17.69 8.47 14.54
N HIS A 533 -17.79 7.40 15.33
CA HIS A 533 -18.61 7.34 16.54
C HIS A 533 -18.38 8.53 17.51
N PRO A 534 -19.44 9.16 18.07
CA PRO A 534 -19.32 10.49 18.65
C PRO A 534 -18.62 10.48 20.03
N ASN A 535 -18.47 9.30 20.65
CA ASN A 535 -17.72 9.15 21.92
C ASN A 535 -16.20 9.08 21.71
N GLY A 536 -15.76 8.89 20.47
CA GLY A 536 -14.38 8.59 20.05
C GLY A 536 -14.45 7.57 18.92
N GLY A 537 -14.07 8.00 17.71
CA GLY A 537 -14.16 7.18 16.51
C GLY A 537 -13.07 6.12 16.47
N GLN A 538 -13.38 4.98 15.90
CA GLN A 538 -12.43 3.92 15.58
C GLN A 538 -12.27 3.81 14.05
N THR A 539 -11.17 3.19 13.63
CA THR A 539 -10.84 3.02 12.22
C THR A 539 -10.33 1.62 11.93
N ALA A 540 -10.60 1.11 10.74
CA ALA A 540 -10.04 -0.12 10.24
C ALA A 540 -9.46 0.08 8.85
N ARG A 541 -8.34 -0.58 8.57
CA ARG A 541 -7.60 -0.44 7.32
C ARG A 541 -7.26 -1.80 6.75
N ASP A 542 -7.42 -1.92 5.44
CA ASP A 542 -6.81 -2.98 4.66
C ASP A 542 -6.23 -2.41 3.35
N ASP A 543 -5.24 -3.09 2.77
CA ASP A 543 -4.49 -2.59 1.61
C ASP A 543 -4.58 -3.59 0.45
N MET A 544 -4.70 -3.06 -0.77
CA MET A 544 -4.81 -3.79 -2.04
C MET A 544 -3.64 -3.42 -2.97
N ARG A 545 -3.11 -4.43 -3.68
CA ARG A 545 -2.13 -4.27 -4.75
C ARG A 545 -2.79 -4.43 -6.11
N ILE A 546 -2.45 -3.54 -7.03
CA ILE A 546 -2.85 -3.59 -8.44
C ILE A 546 -1.58 -3.62 -9.30
N ALA A 547 -1.45 -4.64 -10.14
CA ALA A 547 -0.43 -4.67 -11.19
C ALA A 547 -1.00 -4.06 -12.47
N VAL A 548 -0.29 -3.11 -13.08
CA VAL A 548 -0.59 -2.60 -14.42
C VAL A 548 0.24 -3.41 -15.41
N SER A 549 -0.41 -3.99 -16.42
CA SER A 549 0.25 -4.67 -17.54
C SER A 549 0.19 -3.82 -18.80
N SER A 550 1.34 -3.53 -19.40
CA SER A 550 1.46 -2.88 -20.71
C SER A 550 1.25 -3.83 -21.89
N ASP A 551 1.08 -5.13 -21.63
CA ASP A 551 0.80 -6.13 -22.68
C ASP A 551 -0.67 -6.10 -23.12
N ALA A 552 -1.51 -5.33 -22.42
CA ALA A 552 -2.91 -5.12 -22.72
C ALA A 552 -3.32 -3.66 -22.46
N GLY A 553 -4.38 -3.23 -23.13
CA GLY A 553 -4.97 -1.90 -23.00
C GLY A 553 -4.56 -0.91 -24.11
N PRO A 554 -5.25 0.25 -24.18
CA PRO A 554 -6.38 0.64 -23.35
C PRO A 554 -7.68 -0.10 -23.72
N PHE A 555 -8.45 -0.53 -22.73
CA PHE A 555 -9.79 -1.11 -22.92
C PHE A 555 -10.83 0.01 -23.10
N VAL A 556 -11.52 0.07 -24.24
CA VAL A 556 -12.31 1.25 -24.65
C VAL A 556 -13.62 0.86 -25.33
N VAL A 557 -14.74 1.50 -24.96
CA VAL A 557 -16.01 1.39 -25.70
C VAL A 557 -15.91 2.21 -26.98
N THR A 558 -16.16 1.58 -28.12
CA THR A 558 -16.01 2.19 -29.45
C THR A 558 -17.34 2.66 -30.05
N SER A 559 -18.48 2.19 -29.54
CA SER A 559 -19.83 2.59 -29.95
C SER A 559 -20.47 3.64 -29.01
N GLN A 560 -21.61 4.22 -29.42
CA GLN A 560 -22.39 5.21 -28.65
C GLN A 560 -21.55 6.41 -28.12
N ASN A 561 -20.48 6.78 -28.83
CA ASN A 561 -19.57 7.85 -28.47
C ASN A 561 -20.01 9.24 -28.98
N THR A 562 -21.22 9.34 -29.54
CA THR A 562 -21.86 10.57 -29.99
C THR A 562 -23.23 10.70 -29.35
N GLU A 563 -23.69 11.92 -29.10
CA GLU A 563 -25.04 12.16 -28.59
C GLU A 563 -26.06 11.51 -29.55
N ASP A 564 -26.94 10.69 -29.00
CA ASP A 564 -27.95 9.97 -29.76
C ASP A 564 -29.23 9.78 -28.94
N THR A 565 -30.35 9.54 -29.63
CA THR A 565 -31.64 9.22 -29.01
C THR A 565 -31.99 7.76 -29.25
N LEU A 566 -31.89 6.97 -28.20
CA LEU A 566 -32.31 5.58 -28.15
C LEU A 566 -33.78 5.51 -27.75
N THR A 567 -34.50 4.53 -28.27
CA THR A 567 -35.89 4.27 -27.90
C THR A 567 -35.96 3.02 -27.04
N ALA A 568 -36.69 3.09 -25.92
CA ALA A 568 -36.86 1.92 -25.05
C ALA A 568 -37.50 0.75 -25.82
N GLY A 569 -36.99 -0.46 -25.64
CA GLY A 569 -37.38 -1.68 -26.36
C GLY A 569 -36.63 -1.91 -27.66
N ASP A 570 -35.90 -0.93 -28.19
CA ASP A 570 -35.04 -1.14 -29.36
C ASP A 570 -33.76 -1.90 -28.95
N THR A 571 -33.17 -2.58 -29.94
CA THR A 571 -31.92 -3.32 -29.76
C THR A 571 -30.75 -2.48 -30.27
N GLU A 572 -29.73 -2.33 -29.44
CA GLU A 572 -28.50 -1.60 -29.72
C GLU A 572 -27.31 -2.56 -29.81
N THR A 573 -26.36 -2.26 -30.69
CA THR A 573 -25.07 -2.97 -30.72
C THR A 573 -24.04 -2.13 -29.97
N VAL A 574 -23.44 -2.74 -28.94
CA VAL A 574 -22.36 -2.15 -28.14
C VAL A 574 -21.05 -2.80 -28.56
N THR A 575 -20.08 -2.02 -28.99
CA THR A 575 -18.75 -2.48 -29.40
C THR A 575 -17.66 -1.89 -28.52
N TRP A 576 -16.58 -2.64 -28.31
CA TRP A 576 -15.42 -2.20 -27.54
C TRP A 576 -14.14 -2.81 -28.10
N ASP A 577 -13.00 -2.18 -27.80
CA ASP A 577 -11.67 -2.74 -28.06
C ASP A 577 -11.32 -3.70 -26.92
N VAL A 578 -11.16 -4.98 -27.24
CA VAL A 578 -10.76 -6.02 -26.28
C VAL A 578 -9.34 -5.76 -25.76
N ALA A 579 -8.47 -5.17 -26.59
CA ALA A 579 -7.12 -4.73 -26.23
C ALA A 579 -6.28 -5.77 -25.45
N GLY A 580 -6.37 -7.05 -25.82
CA GLY A 580 -5.62 -8.15 -25.18
C GLY A 580 -6.10 -8.55 -23.77
N THR A 581 -7.15 -7.91 -23.24
CA THR A 581 -7.62 -8.10 -21.86
C THR A 581 -8.20 -9.48 -21.59
N ASN A 582 -8.69 -10.18 -22.61
CA ASN A 582 -9.24 -11.53 -22.52
C ASN A 582 -8.18 -12.64 -22.44
N THR A 583 -6.88 -12.28 -22.41
CA THR A 583 -5.75 -13.22 -22.41
C THR A 583 -4.69 -12.83 -21.39
N GLY A 584 -3.59 -13.60 -21.33
CA GLY A 584 -2.44 -13.33 -20.47
C GLY A 584 -2.79 -13.26 -18.99
N SER A 585 -2.11 -12.39 -18.24
CA SER A 585 -2.30 -12.24 -16.79
C SER A 585 -3.60 -11.52 -16.37
N ILE A 586 -4.37 -10.98 -17.33
CA ILE A 586 -5.64 -10.30 -17.05
C ILE A 586 -6.81 -11.28 -17.21
N ALA A 587 -6.80 -12.09 -18.27
CA ALA A 587 -7.76 -13.20 -18.50
C ALA A 587 -9.24 -12.82 -18.25
N ALA A 588 -9.65 -11.62 -18.69
CA ALA A 588 -11.04 -11.18 -18.60
C ALA A 588 -11.87 -11.82 -19.73
N GLU A 589 -12.27 -13.07 -19.56
CA GLU A 589 -12.97 -13.85 -20.60
C GLU A 589 -14.38 -13.35 -20.91
N THR A 590 -15.06 -12.77 -19.92
CA THR A 590 -16.44 -12.28 -20.05
C THR A 590 -16.63 -10.89 -19.44
N VAL A 591 -17.61 -10.16 -19.97
CA VAL A 591 -17.99 -8.80 -19.56
C VAL A 591 -19.49 -8.68 -19.31
N ASP A 592 -19.85 -7.77 -18.42
CA ASP A 592 -21.19 -7.23 -18.27
C ASP A 592 -21.29 -5.90 -19.03
N ILE A 593 -22.47 -5.65 -19.60
CA ILE A 593 -22.84 -4.38 -20.23
C ILE A 593 -23.90 -3.72 -19.35
N LEU A 594 -23.58 -2.52 -18.87
CA LEU A 594 -24.35 -1.81 -17.87
C LEU A 594 -24.86 -0.48 -18.42
N LEU A 595 -26.13 -0.18 -18.17
CA LEU A 595 -26.77 1.11 -18.43
C LEU A 595 -26.85 1.93 -17.15
N PHE A 596 -26.31 3.13 -17.20
CA PHE A 596 -26.51 4.17 -16.20
C PHE A 596 -27.46 5.23 -16.77
N THR A 597 -28.37 5.76 -15.96
CA THR A 597 -29.42 6.69 -16.42
C THR A 597 -29.35 8.06 -15.76
N ASP A 598 -28.33 8.30 -14.93
CA ASP A 598 -28.11 9.54 -14.20
C ASP A 598 -26.63 9.97 -14.19
N GLU A 599 -26.40 11.26 -13.95
CA GLU A 599 -25.06 11.87 -13.95
C GLU A 599 -24.14 11.41 -12.80
N ASN A 600 -24.70 10.78 -11.76
CA ASN A 600 -23.97 10.33 -10.57
C ASN A 600 -23.65 8.83 -10.60
N PHE A 601 -24.11 8.11 -11.61
CA PHE A 601 -23.98 6.67 -11.75
C PHE A 601 -24.58 5.94 -10.53
N SER A 602 -25.74 6.41 -10.09
CA SER A 602 -26.42 5.89 -8.91
C SER A 602 -27.19 4.60 -9.25
N GLY A 603 -26.45 3.50 -9.28
CA GLY A 603 -26.98 2.20 -9.69
C GLY A 603 -26.94 2.03 -11.21
N SER A 604 -26.96 0.77 -11.64
CA SER A 604 -26.90 0.39 -13.06
C SER A 604 -27.95 -0.66 -13.36
N THR A 605 -28.52 -0.60 -14.56
CA THR A 605 -29.31 -1.68 -15.14
C THR A 605 -28.37 -2.57 -15.95
N ILE A 606 -28.41 -3.88 -15.71
CA ILE A 606 -27.66 -4.84 -16.52
C ILE A 606 -28.39 -5.01 -17.86
N LEU A 607 -27.72 -4.66 -18.95
CA LEU A 607 -28.22 -4.85 -20.31
C LEU A 607 -27.87 -6.23 -20.88
N ALA A 608 -26.69 -6.72 -20.55
CA ALA A 608 -26.23 -8.09 -20.81
C ALA A 608 -25.23 -8.49 -19.73
N SER A 609 -25.22 -9.77 -19.34
CA SER A 609 -24.30 -10.27 -18.31
C SER A 609 -23.49 -11.45 -18.81
N ALA A 610 -22.22 -11.50 -18.39
CA ALA A 610 -21.28 -12.58 -18.70
C ALA A 610 -21.19 -12.92 -20.20
N VAL A 611 -21.30 -11.91 -21.08
CA VAL A 611 -21.10 -12.10 -22.52
C VAL A 611 -19.60 -12.25 -22.81
N PRO A 612 -19.19 -13.01 -23.83
CA PRO A 612 -17.78 -13.15 -24.18
C PRO A 612 -17.10 -11.79 -24.42
N ASN A 613 -15.88 -11.62 -23.93
CA ASN A 613 -15.06 -10.43 -24.15
C ASN A 613 -14.43 -10.45 -25.56
N ASN A 614 -15.27 -10.41 -26.60
CA ASN A 614 -14.89 -10.53 -28.01
C ASN A 614 -15.06 -9.23 -28.82
N GLY A 615 -15.45 -8.13 -28.15
CA GLY A 615 -15.50 -6.78 -28.73
C GLY A 615 -16.88 -6.32 -29.20
N SER A 616 -17.93 -7.15 -29.12
CA SER A 616 -19.29 -6.75 -29.50
C SER A 616 -20.38 -7.56 -28.81
N ALA A 617 -21.48 -6.91 -28.43
CA ALA A 617 -22.72 -7.59 -28.06
C ALA A 617 -23.96 -6.75 -28.39
N ARG A 618 -25.08 -7.41 -28.67
CA ARG A 618 -26.40 -6.77 -28.82
C ARG A 618 -27.07 -6.69 -27.44
N VAL A 619 -27.77 -5.58 -27.19
CA VAL A 619 -28.50 -5.32 -25.94
C VAL A 619 -29.87 -4.72 -26.23
N ILE A 620 -30.87 -5.01 -25.39
CA ILE A 620 -32.17 -4.33 -25.44
C ILE A 620 -32.17 -3.15 -24.48
N ILE A 621 -32.63 -1.99 -24.92
CA ILE A 621 -32.86 -0.86 -24.03
C ILE A 621 -34.11 -1.14 -23.19
N PRO A 622 -34.02 -1.22 -21.85
CA PRO A 622 -35.17 -1.57 -21.00
C PRO A 622 -36.31 -0.55 -21.06
N GLY A 623 -37.54 -1.05 -20.90
CA GLY A 623 -38.75 -0.24 -20.79
C GLY A 623 -38.81 0.61 -19.51
N GLY A 624 -39.73 1.58 -19.48
CA GLY A 624 -40.02 2.39 -18.28
C GLY A 624 -38.91 3.37 -17.88
N ILE A 625 -37.96 3.63 -18.77
CA ILE A 625 -36.86 4.56 -18.58
C ILE A 625 -37.01 5.71 -19.58
N ALA A 626 -36.93 6.94 -19.07
CA ALA A 626 -36.79 8.15 -19.86
C ALA A 626 -35.73 9.05 -19.20
N THR A 627 -34.67 9.37 -19.94
CA THR A 627 -33.55 10.18 -19.42
C THR A 627 -32.79 10.82 -20.58
N ASP A 628 -32.17 11.98 -20.35
CA ASP A 628 -31.22 12.62 -21.27
C ASP A 628 -29.75 12.42 -20.83
N LYS A 629 -29.51 11.50 -19.88
CA LYS A 629 -28.22 11.28 -19.20
C LYS A 629 -27.74 9.84 -19.22
N ALA A 630 -28.17 9.06 -20.21
CA ALA A 630 -27.81 7.65 -20.27
C ALA A 630 -26.36 7.43 -20.71
N ARG A 631 -25.71 6.40 -20.14
CA ARG A 631 -24.35 5.94 -20.46
C ARG A 631 -24.26 4.43 -20.43
N ILE A 632 -23.50 3.85 -21.35
CA ILE A 632 -23.26 2.42 -21.46
C ILE A 632 -21.81 2.13 -21.07
N MET A 633 -21.64 1.24 -20.09
CA MET A 633 -20.36 0.78 -19.57
C MET A 633 -20.17 -0.71 -19.89
N VAL A 634 -18.97 -1.08 -20.31
CA VAL A 634 -18.53 -2.48 -20.44
C VAL A 634 -17.52 -2.76 -19.34
N LYS A 635 -17.75 -3.80 -18.55
CA LYS A 635 -16.93 -4.16 -17.39
C LYS A 635 -16.73 -5.67 -17.31
N PRO A 636 -15.52 -6.20 -17.07
CA PRO A 636 -15.33 -7.63 -16.80
C PRO A 636 -16.11 -8.12 -15.58
N VAL A 637 -16.63 -9.34 -15.65
CA VAL A 637 -17.36 -9.98 -14.53
C VAL A 637 -16.44 -10.12 -13.30
N ASN A 638 -15.19 -10.55 -13.53
CA ASN A 638 -14.20 -10.79 -12.48
C ASN A 638 -13.04 -9.76 -12.50
N GLY A 639 -13.33 -8.50 -12.80
CA GLY A 639 -12.32 -7.44 -12.89
C GLY A 639 -12.76 -6.09 -12.33
N ILE A 640 -11.78 -5.22 -12.11
CA ILE A 640 -11.99 -3.86 -11.57
C ILE A 640 -11.87 -2.75 -12.62
N PHE A 641 -11.31 -3.04 -13.80
CA PHE A 641 -11.22 -2.09 -14.90
C PHE A 641 -12.55 -2.02 -15.68
N PHE A 642 -12.78 -0.95 -16.41
CA PHE A 642 -13.99 -0.80 -17.22
C PHE A 642 -13.76 0.21 -18.35
N ALA A 643 -14.65 0.16 -19.34
CA ALA A 643 -14.73 1.15 -20.40
C ALA A 643 -16.15 1.73 -20.44
N ILE A 644 -16.27 2.99 -20.84
CA ILE A 644 -17.55 3.68 -20.92
C ILE A 644 -17.62 4.59 -22.14
N ASN A 645 -18.81 4.69 -22.73
CA ASN A 645 -19.05 5.58 -23.86
C ASN A 645 -18.88 7.08 -23.47
N THR A 646 -18.42 7.88 -24.41
CA THR A 646 -17.97 9.27 -24.18
C THR A 646 -19.07 10.32 -24.33
N ALA A 647 -20.23 10.02 -24.92
CA ALA A 647 -21.37 10.95 -25.04
C ALA A 647 -22.60 10.60 -24.18
N ASP A 648 -23.35 11.62 -23.75
CA ASP A 648 -24.66 11.41 -23.08
C ASP A 648 -25.64 10.88 -24.13
N LEU A 649 -26.43 9.86 -23.76
CA LEU A 649 -27.49 9.30 -24.58
C LEU A 649 -28.84 9.75 -24.04
N THR A 650 -29.78 10.04 -24.94
CA THR A 650 -31.18 10.25 -24.59
C THR A 650 -31.93 8.95 -24.77
N ILE A 651 -32.66 8.49 -23.76
CA ILE A 651 -33.61 7.37 -23.86
C ILE A 651 -35.01 7.93 -23.79
N VAL A 652 -35.82 7.63 -24.80
CA VAL A 652 -37.26 7.94 -24.82
C VAL A 652 -38.08 6.70 -24.47
N GLU A 653 -39.13 6.89 -23.66
CA GLU A 653 -40.05 5.81 -23.31
C GLU A 653 -40.86 5.37 -24.54
N SER A 654 -41.17 4.08 -24.60
CA SER A 654 -42.01 3.44 -25.62
C SER A 654 -43.37 3.03 -25.07
N ASP A 655 -44.38 2.98 -25.94
CA ASP A 655 -45.73 2.52 -25.58
C ASP A 655 -45.73 1.09 -25.02
N PHE A 656 -44.92 0.20 -25.60
CA PHE A 656 -44.67 -1.15 -25.11
C PHE A 656 -43.25 -1.61 -25.48
N VAL A 657 -42.74 -2.63 -24.79
CA VAL A 657 -41.47 -3.30 -25.09
C VAL A 657 -41.62 -4.81 -25.04
N LEU A 658 -40.76 -5.52 -25.76
CA LEU A 658 -40.61 -6.97 -25.69
C LEU A 658 -39.32 -7.26 -24.89
N ASP A 659 -39.44 -7.44 -23.58
CA ASP A 659 -38.31 -7.58 -22.67
C ASP A 659 -37.79 -9.02 -22.66
N PHE A 660 -36.91 -9.35 -23.63
CA PHE A 660 -36.35 -10.71 -23.77
C PHE A 660 -35.35 -11.04 -22.67
N GLN A 661 -35.40 -12.28 -22.19
CA GLN A 661 -34.41 -12.79 -21.23
C GLN A 661 -33.02 -12.95 -21.85
N THR A 662 -32.96 -13.28 -23.13
CA THR A 662 -31.73 -13.36 -23.92
C THR A 662 -32.01 -13.01 -25.38
N LEU A 663 -31.04 -12.38 -26.02
CA LEU A 663 -31.03 -12.10 -27.46
C LEU A 663 -30.35 -13.21 -28.27
N SER A 664 -29.68 -14.15 -27.60
CA SER A 664 -28.99 -15.27 -28.24
C SER A 664 -29.34 -16.61 -27.59
N GLN A 665 -29.53 -17.64 -28.42
CA GLN A 665 -29.69 -19.02 -27.99
C GLN A 665 -28.73 -19.94 -28.72
N LYS A 666 -28.35 -21.03 -28.05
CA LYS A 666 -27.57 -22.13 -28.62
C LYS A 666 -28.45 -23.37 -28.66
N ALA A 667 -28.43 -24.12 -29.75
CA ALA A 667 -29.19 -25.35 -29.89
C ALA A 667 -28.43 -26.40 -30.69
N CYS A 668 -28.69 -27.68 -30.40
CA CYS A 668 -28.23 -28.75 -31.27
C CYS A 668 -29.17 -28.95 -32.45
N THR A 669 -28.64 -29.47 -33.56
CA THR A 669 -29.47 -29.89 -34.70
C THR A 669 -30.56 -30.90 -34.31
N THR A 670 -30.45 -31.58 -33.17
CA THR A 670 -31.49 -32.51 -32.68
C THR A 670 -32.52 -31.89 -31.75
N ASP A 671 -32.34 -30.64 -31.34
CA ASP A 671 -33.10 -30.02 -30.26
C ASP A 671 -34.20 -29.10 -30.78
N GLU A 672 -35.09 -28.72 -29.87
CA GLU A 672 -35.94 -27.54 -30.02
C GLU A 672 -35.30 -26.40 -29.23
N ALA A 673 -35.44 -25.17 -29.71
CA ALA A 673 -34.96 -23.98 -29.02
C ALA A 673 -36.13 -23.09 -28.63
N GLY A 674 -35.92 -22.22 -27.64
CA GLY A 674 -36.93 -21.26 -27.27
C GLY A 674 -36.36 -19.99 -26.70
N TYR A 675 -37.07 -18.89 -26.96
CA TYR A 675 -36.86 -17.63 -26.29
C TYR A 675 -38.07 -17.32 -25.41
N SER A 676 -37.89 -16.43 -24.45
CA SER A 676 -38.97 -15.90 -23.65
C SER A 676 -38.77 -14.40 -23.49
N PHE A 677 -39.89 -13.67 -23.47
CA PHE A 677 -39.91 -12.26 -23.16
C PHE A 677 -41.12 -11.90 -22.31
N VAL A 678 -41.02 -10.80 -21.57
CA VAL A 678 -42.15 -10.21 -20.87
C VAL A 678 -42.67 -9.03 -21.71
N TYR A 679 -43.93 -9.09 -22.10
CA TYR A 679 -44.62 -7.96 -22.72
C TYR A 679 -44.95 -6.91 -21.65
N GLN A 680 -44.32 -5.75 -21.74
CA GLN A 680 -44.52 -4.64 -20.81
C GLN A 680 -45.08 -3.44 -21.55
N THR A 681 -45.98 -2.69 -20.90
CA THR A 681 -46.67 -1.53 -21.44
C THR A 681 -46.43 -0.30 -20.57
N PHE A 682 -46.30 0.87 -21.19
CA PHE A 682 -46.05 2.12 -20.48
C PHE A 682 -47.04 3.19 -20.92
N SER A 683 -47.03 4.34 -20.23
CA SER A 683 -47.86 5.51 -20.57
C SER A 683 -49.37 5.22 -20.72
N GLY A 684 -49.88 4.17 -20.06
CA GLY A 684 -51.29 3.77 -20.12
C GLY A 684 -51.70 3.05 -21.40
N PHE A 685 -50.74 2.54 -22.17
CA PHE A 685 -50.98 1.73 -23.37
C PHE A 685 -51.78 0.46 -23.03
N GLY A 686 -52.77 0.14 -23.88
CA GLY A 686 -53.70 -0.97 -23.63
C GLY A 686 -54.33 -1.52 -24.91
N GLU A 687 -53.66 -1.35 -26.04
CA GLU A 687 -54.06 -2.00 -27.30
C GLU A 687 -53.55 -3.45 -27.34
N GLU A 688 -54.22 -4.32 -28.11
CA GLU A 688 -53.75 -5.68 -28.33
C GLU A 688 -52.55 -5.69 -29.29
N THR A 689 -51.43 -6.22 -28.83
CA THR A 689 -50.19 -6.39 -29.59
C THR A 689 -50.10 -7.82 -30.09
N GLY A 690 -50.08 -8.00 -31.41
CA GLY A 690 -49.82 -9.30 -32.05
C GLY A 690 -48.33 -9.54 -32.24
N PHE A 691 -47.87 -10.78 -32.05
CA PHE A 691 -46.48 -11.18 -32.23
C PHE A 691 -46.29 -11.95 -33.53
N SER A 692 -45.21 -11.65 -34.23
CA SER A 692 -44.85 -12.27 -35.50
C SER A 692 -43.33 -12.36 -35.64
N VAL A 693 -42.87 -13.10 -36.64
CA VAL A 693 -41.45 -13.19 -36.98
C VAL A 693 -41.24 -12.76 -38.43
N THR A 694 -40.17 -12.02 -38.68
CA THR A 694 -39.66 -11.68 -40.01
C THR A 694 -38.26 -12.25 -40.18
N ASP A 695 -37.87 -12.50 -41.44
CA ASP A 695 -36.57 -13.09 -41.80
C ASP A 695 -36.25 -14.44 -41.14
N ALA A 696 -37.30 -15.23 -40.80
CA ALA A 696 -37.13 -16.58 -40.27
C ALA A 696 -36.36 -17.48 -41.26
N PRO A 697 -35.32 -18.20 -40.83
CA PRO A 697 -34.57 -19.13 -41.67
C PRO A 697 -35.48 -20.16 -42.33
N ALA A 698 -35.24 -20.44 -43.61
CA ALA A 698 -36.01 -21.44 -44.33
C ALA A 698 -35.84 -22.83 -43.68
N GLY A 699 -36.93 -23.42 -43.23
CA GLY A 699 -36.94 -24.73 -42.56
C GLY A 699 -37.34 -24.68 -41.08
N LEU A 700 -37.18 -23.52 -40.42
CA LEU A 700 -37.59 -23.34 -39.02
C LEU A 700 -39.06 -22.98 -38.90
N ASP A 701 -39.73 -23.60 -37.93
CA ASP A 701 -41.08 -23.24 -37.50
C ASP A 701 -41.00 -22.47 -36.18
N ILE A 702 -41.45 -21.20 -36.17
CA ILE A 702 -41.40 -20.31 -35.01
C ILE A 702 -42.82 -19.94 -34.59
N THR A 703 -43.18 -20.22 -33.35
CA THR A 703 -44.54 -19.98 -32.81
C THR A 703 -44.50 -19.23 -31.47
N PHE A 704 -45.59 -18.51 -31.18
CA PHE A 704 -45.73 -17.68 -29.98
C PHE A 704 -46.85 -18.19 -29.09
N SER A 705 -46.61 -18.26 -27.77
CA SER A 705 -47.60 -18.66 -26.77
C SER A 705 -47.57 -17.70 -25.56
N PRO A 706 -48.56 -16.79 -25.42
CA PRO A 706 -49.66 -16.51 -26.36
C PRO A 706 -49.19 -15.78 -27.64
N ALA A 707 -50.00 -15.81 -28.70
CA ALA A 707 -49.67 -15.14 -29.97
C ALA A 707 -49.95 -13.61 -29.98
N SER A 708 -50.65 -13.11 -28.98
CA SER A 708 -50.88 -11.68 -28.73
C SER A 708 -51.02 -11.41 -27.23
N ALA A 709 -50.84 -10.15 -26.83
CA ALA A 709 -51.06 -9.69 -25.46
C ALA A 709 -51.64 -8.27 -25.39
N THR A 710 -52.44 -8.00 -24.36
CA THR A 710 -52.94 -6.65 -24.01
C THR A 710 -52.60 -6.27 -22.57
N VAL A 711 -52.36 -7.25 -21.71
CA VAL A 711 -52.13 -7.06 -20.28
C VAL A 711 -50.64 -6.87 -20.03
N ASP A 712 -50.28 -5.81 -19.31
CA ASP A 712 -48.92 -5.55 -18.83
C ASP A 712 -48.36 -6.74 -18.03
N GLY A 713 -47.08 -7.06 -18.25
CA GLY A 713 -46.39 -8.16 -17.58
C GLY A 713 -46.76 -9.56 -18.11
N THR A 714 -47.31 -9.67 -19.32
CA THR A 714 -47.62 -10.98 -19.92
C THR A 714 -46.33 -11.67 -20.35
N GLU A 715 -46.06 -12.86 -19.80
CA GLU A 715 -44.97 -13.72 -20.26
C GLU A 715 -45.34 -14.37 -21.61
N VAL A 716 -44.42 -14.33 -22.56
CA VAL A 716 -44.59 -14.91 -23.90
C VAL A 716 -43.43 -15.86 -24.19
N ASN A 717 -43.76 -17.09 -24.55
CA ASN A 717 -42.79 -18.08 -25.01
C ASN A 717 -42.74 -18.10 -26.55
N VAL A 718 -41.54 -18.09 -27.09
CA VAL A 718 -41.25 -18.25 -28.52
C VAL A 718 -40.64 -19.64 -28.70
N SER A 719 -41.34 -20.55 -29.36
CA SER A 719 -40.89 -21.93 -29.60
C SER A 719 -40.37 -22.07 -31.03
N ILE A 720 -39.17 -22.62 -31.16
CA ILE A 720 -38.49 -22.88 -32.43
C ILE A 720 -38.34 -24.39 -32.61
N THR A 721 -38.98 -24.92 -33.64
CA THR A 721 -38.96 -26.35 -33.99
C THR A 721 -38.37 -26.57 -35.38
N ASN A 722 -38.09 -27.84 -35.73
CA ASN A 722 -37.44 -28.26 -36.98
C ASN A 722 -36.00 -27.76 -37.16
N ILE A 723 -35.25 -27.55 -36.06
CA ILE A 723 -33.83 -27.19 -36.12
C ILE A 723 -33.01 -28.29 -36.84
N SER A 724 -33.49 -29.54 -36.82
CA SER A 724 -32.90 -30.66 -37.57
C SER A 724 -32.89 -30.51 -39.08
N ASP A 725 -33.68 -29.58 -39.62
CA ASP A 725 -33.83 -29.39 -41.06
C ASP A 725 -32.86 -28.31 -41.60
N ILE A 726 -32.08 -27.65 -40.72
CA ILE A 726 -31.10 -26.64 -41.09
C ILE A 726 -29.67 -27.08 -40.73
N PRO A 727 -28.63 -26.66 -41.50
CA PRO A 727 -27.24 -26.93 -41.15
C PRO A 727 -26.80 -26.30 -39.82
N SER A 728 -25.69 -26.78 -39.25
CA SER A 728 -24.97 -26.04 -38.22
C SER A 728 -24.52 -24.67 -38.74
N GLY A 729 -24.52 -23.67 -37.87
CA GLY A 729 -24.19 -22.29 -38.22
C GLY A 729 -25.01 -21.26 -37.46
N GLU A 730 -24.82 -20.00 -37.84
CA GLU A 730 -25.45 -18.85 -37.20
C GLU A 730 -26.70 -18.39 -37.95
N TYR A 731 -27.77 -18.07 -37.23
CA TYR A 731 -29.05 -17.65 -37.81
C TYR A 731 -29.65 -16.45 -37.08
N ASP A 732 -29.74 -15.31 -37.77
CA ASP A 732 -30.45 -14.12 -37.29
C ASP A 732 -31.89 -14.09 -37.82
N PHE A 733 -32.84 -13.68 -36.99
CA PHE A 733 -34.24 -13.41 -37.36
C PHE A 733 -34.87 -12.36 -36.44
N THR A 734 -35.99 -11.76 -36.82
CA THR A 734 -36.55 -10.62 -36.07
C THR A 734 -37.94 -10.93 -35.54
N VAL A 735 -38.13 -10.83 -34.22
CA VAL A 735 -39.46 -10.87 -33.60
C VAL A 735 -40.08 -9.47 -33.65
N THR A 736 -41.31 -9.38 -34.14
CA THR A 736 -42.04 -8.13 -34.30
C THR A 736 -43.35 -8.14 -33.52
N GLY A 737 -43.51 -7.18 -32.60
CA GLY A 737 -44.77 -6.86 -31.94
C GLY A 737 -45.47 -5.73 -32.66
N THR A 738 -46.75 -5.90 -33.04
CA THR A 738 -47.53 -4.89 -33.77
C THR A 738 -48.85 -4.59 -33.07
N ALA A 739 -49.10 -3.32 -32.76
CA ALA A 739 -50.37 -2.81 -32.24
C ALA A 739 -50.75 -1.50 -32.94
N GLY A 740 -51.81 -1.52 -33.73
CA GLY A 740 -52.22 -0.36 -34.52
C GLY A 740 -51.14 0.08 -35.51
N ASN A 741 -50.61 1.30 -35.33
CA ASN A 741 -49.49 1.84 -36.11
C ASN A 741 -48.13 1.72 -35.39
N GLN A 742 -48.10 1.15 -34.19
CA GLN A 742 -46.88 0.98 -33.41
C GLN A 742 -46.29 -0.41 -33.69
N THR A 743 -44.98 -0.44 -33.93
CA THR A 743 -44.22 -1.67 -34.14
C THR A 743 -42.97 -1.66 -33.26
N ARG A 744 -42.59 -2.83 -32.73
CA ARG A 744 -41.31 -3.05 -32.06
C ARG A 744 -40.66 -4.29 -32.65
N GLU A 745 -39.39 -4.16 -33.00
CA GLU A 745 -38.60 -5.19 -33.68
C GLU A 745 -37.41 -5.56 -32.79
N VAL A 746 -37.30 -6.84 -32.47
CA VAL A 746 -36.18 -7.38 -31.68
C VAL A 746 -35.48 -8.45 -32.51
N PRO A 747 -34.28 -8.16 -33.05
CA PRO A 747 -33.46 -9.17 -33.72
C PRO A 747 -32.92 -10.17 -32.69
N LEU A 748 -33.10 -11.46 -32.96
CA LEU A 748 -32.62 -12.60 -32.17
C LEU A 748 -31.60 -13.40 -32.97
N HIS A 749 -30.69 -14.06 -32.25
CA HIS A 749 -29.57 -14.82 -32.81
C HIS A 749 -29.56 -16.26 -32.31
N LEU A 750 -29.80 -17.23 -33.21
CA LEU A 750 -29.72 -18.66 -32.91
C LEU A 750 -28.42 -19.25 -33.46
N GLN A 751 -27.57 -19.76 -32.58
CA GLN A 751 -26.41 -20.56 -32.93
C GLN A 751 -26.76 -22.04 -32.92
N VAL A 752 -26.65 -22.71 -34.07
CA VAL A 752 -26.94 -24.13 -34.21
C VAL A 752 -25.64 -24.92 -34.31
N TYR A 753 -25.44 -25.83 -33.36
CA TYR A 753 -24.30 -26.72 -33.32
C TYR A 753 -24.68 -28.13 -33.80
N GLU A 754 -23.72 -28.83 -34.36
CA GLU A 754 -23.80 -30.28 -34.58
C GLU A 754 -22.79 -31.02 -33.71
N THR A 755 -22.96 -32.32 -33.54
CA THR A 755 -21.99 -33.14 -32.79
C THR A 755 -20.59 -32.94 -33.33
N ASN A 756 -19.69 -32.47 -32.48
CA ASN A 756 -18.34 -32.14 -32.89
C ASN A 756 -17.53 -33.41 -33.19
N THR A 757 -16.80 -33.43 -34.30
CA THR A 757 -16.03 -34.63 -34.73
C THR A 757 -14.63 -34.33 -35.21
N ASN A 758 -14.35 -33.10 -35.65
CA ASN A 758 -13.07 -32.74 -36.24
C ASN A 758 -12.13 -32.15 -35.17
N PRO A 759 -10.84 -32.54 -35.15
CA PRO A 759 -9.86 -31.90 -34.29
C PRO A 759 -9.54 -30.48 -34.75
N VAL A 760 -9.09 -29.63 -33.82
CA VAL A 760 -8.54 -28.31 -34.15
C VAL A 760 -7.14 -28.42 -34.78
N ILE A 761 -6.71 -27.35 -35.47
CA ILE A 761 -5.36 -27.24 -36.05
C ILE A 761 -4.49 -26.41 -35.11
N LEU A 762 -3.45 -27.02 -34.55
CA LEU A 762 -2.49 -26.32 -33.68
C LEU A 762 -1.56 -25.42 -34.51
N THR A 763 -1.20 -24.24 -34.01
CA THR A 763 -0.40 -23.25 -34.75
C THR A 763 0.88 -22.81 -34.06
N SER A 764 0.84 -22.57 -32.73
CA SER A 764 2.01 -22.12 -31.97
C SER A 764 2.00 -22.70 -30.55
N PRO A 765 3.16 -23.04 -29.96
CA PRO A 765 4.46 -23.18 -30.62
C PRO A 765 4.39 -24.20 -31.77
N ALA A 766 5.26 -24.07 -32.78
CA ALA A 766 5.31 -25.04 -33.87
C ALA A 766 5.67 -26.43 -33.32
N ASP A 767 5.19 -27.50 -33.94
CA ASP A 767 5.51 -28.86 -33.50
C ASP A 767 7.02 -29.13 -33.56
N GLY A 768 7.59 -29.61 -32.45
CA GLY A 768 9.01 -29.79 -32.25
C GLY A 768 9.78 -28.49 -32.05
N ALA A 769 9.13 -27.39 -31.65
CA ALA A 769 9.83 -26.15 -31.33
C ALA A 769 10.82 -26.38 -30.18
N GLU A 770 12.06 -25.91 -30.33
CA GLU A 770 13.12 -26.15 -29.34
C GLU A 770 13.54 -24.86 -28.62
N GLU A 771 14.15 -25.03 -27.45
CA GLU A 771 14.72 -23.95 -26.63
C GLU A 771 13.74 -22.83 -26.23
N LEU A 772 12.46 -23.17 -26.05
CA LEU A 772 11.46 -22.21 -25.55
C LEU A 772 11.71 -21.86 -24.08
N ARG A 773 11.32 -20.65 -23.67
CA ARG A 773 11.69 -20.06 -22.37
C ARG A 773 10.46 -19.87 -21.49
N PRO A 774 10.21 -20.74 -20.50
CA PRO A 774 9.12 -20.59 -19.54
C PRO A 774 9.02 -19.20 -18.90
N ALA A 775 10.16 -18.60 -18.54
CA ALA A 775 10.23 -17.29 -17.89
C ALA A 775 9.70 -16.12 -18.75
N LEU A 776 9.54 -16.30 -20.07
CA LEU A 776 8.99 -15.29 -20.97
C LEU A 776 7.50 -15.48 -21.26
N GLY A 777 6.87 -16.52 -20.69
CA GLY A 777 5.49 -16.89 -21.00
C GLY A 777 5.39 -17.59 -22.36
N ILE A 778 5.00 -18.87 -22.36
CA ILE A 778 4.79 -19.63 -23.59
C ILE A 778 3.29 -19.64 -23.87
N VAL A 779 2.88 -19.21 -25.07
CA VAL A 779 1.46 -19.16 -25.46
C VAL A 779 1.16 -20.24 -26.51
N LEU A 780 0.20 -21.09 -26.19
CA LEU A 780 -0.37 -22.11 -27.06
C LEU A 780 -1.50 -21.48 -27.89
N ASN A 781 -1.47 -21.62 -29.21
CA ASN A 781 -2.46 -21.09 -30.15
C ASN A 781 -2.92 -22.15 -31.14
N TRP A 782 -4.18 -22.12 -31.52
CA TRP A 782 -4.77 -23.00 -32.54
C TRP A 782 -5.73 -22.23 -33.47
N GLU A 783 -6.17 -22.86 -34.55
CA GLU A 783 -7.19 -22.28 -35.43
C GLU A 783 -8.58 -22.37 -34.79
N GLU A 784 -9.34 -21.29 -34.87
CA GLU A 784 -10.74 -21.24 -34.41
C GLU A 784 -11.62 -22.14 -35.28
N THR A 785 -12.54 -22.88 -34.66
CA THR A 785 -13.47 -23.77 -35.36
C THR A 785 -14.92 -23.26 -35.20
N PRO A 786 -15.66 -23.02 -36.30
CA PRO A 786 -17.03 -22.46 -36.23
C PRO A 786 -18.07 -23.31 -35.49
N ASN A 787 -17.83 -24.62 -35.36
CA ASN A 787 -18.70 -25.54 -34.62
C ASN A 787 -18.21 -25.79 -33.17
N ALA A 788 -17.26 -24.98 -32.67
CA ALA A 788 -16.84 -25.01 -31.27
C ALA A 788 -17.39 -23.81 -30.51
N ASP A 789 -17.78 -24.08 -29.27
CA ASP A 789 -18.19 -23.08 -28.28
C ASP A 789 -17.05 -22.79 -27.28
N SER A 790 -16.23 -23.81 -27.01
CA SER A 790 -15.05 -23.75 -26.16
C SER A 790 -14.02 -24.78 -26.62
N TYR A 791 -12.86 -24.81 -25.97
CA TYR A 791 -11.78 -25.73 -26.25
C TYR A 791 -11.22 -26.29 -24.95
N GLU A 792 -11.02 -27.61 -24.87
CA GLU A 792 -10.29 -28.22 -23.77
C GLU A 792 -8.84 -28.47 -24.19
N ILE A 793 -7.90 -27.93 -23.40
CA ILE A 793 -6.47 -28.11 -23.57
C ILE A 793 -5.97 -29.15 -22.59
N GLN A 794 -5.01 -29.95 -23.03
CA GLN A 794 -4.19 -30.79 -22.17
C GLN A 794 -2.71 -30.55 -22.47
N LEU A 795 -1.93 -30.40 -21.41
CA LEU A 795 -0.48 -30.34 -21.42
C LEU A 795 0.09 -31.51 -20.60
N SER A 796 1.14 -32.15 -21.11
CA SER A 796 1.78 -33.31 -20.49
C SER A 796 3.29 -33.29 -20.75
N THR A 797 4.06 -33.98 -19.90
CA THR A 797 5.47 -34.33 -20.17
C THR A 797 5.61 -35.67 -20.90
N GLU A 798 4.52 -36.40 -21.10
CA GLU A 798 4.49 -37.72 -21.72
C GLU A 798 3.68 -37.67 -23.03
N SER A 799 4.25 -38.17 -24.13
CA SER A 799 3.61 -38.09 -25.46
C SER A 799 2.29 -38.86 -25.57
N ASP A 800 2.04 -39.80 -24.65
CA ASP A 800 0.82 -40.60 -24.61
C ASP A 800 -0.29 -40.00 -23.72
N PHE A 801 0.00 -38.87 -23.05
CA PHE A 801 -0.92 -38.19 -22.14
C PHE A 801 -1.43 -39.08 -20.99
N THR A 802 -0.64 -40.05 -20.55
CA THR A 802 -0.98 -40.89 -19.38
C THR A 802 -0.94 -40.11 -18.07
N SER A 803 -0.14 -39.06 -18.00
CA SER A 803 -0.07 -38.11 -16.88
C SER A 803 -0.30 -36.69 -17.40
N ILE A 804 -1.39 -36.06 -17.00
CA ILE A 804 -1.69 -34.68 -17.38
C ILE A 804 -1.03 -33.74 -16.37
N LEU A 805 -0.24 -32.80 -16.87
CA LEU A 805 0.36 -31.74 -16.07
C LEU A 805 -0.65 -30.62 -15.85
N GLU A 806 -1.35 -30.21 -16.91
CA GLU A 806 -2.28 -29.09 -16.89
C GLU A 806 -3.46 -29.34 -17.85
N THR A 807 -4.64 -28.87 -17.45
CA THR A 807 -5.85 -28.89 -18.29
C THR A 807 -6.73 -27.69 -18.01
N ALA A 808 -7.35 -27.14 -19.06
CA ALA A 808 -8.22 -25.96 -18.97
C ALA A 808 -9.28 -26.02 -20.08
N SER A 809 -10.44 -25.40 -19.83
CA SER A 809 -11.45 -25.15 -20.87
C SER A 809 -11.54 -23.64 -21.10
N VAL A 810 -11.36 -23.20 -22.34
CA VAL A 810 -11.29 -21.77 -22.72
C VAL A 810 -12.24 -21.47 -23.88
N ALA A 811 -12.76 -20.25 -23.92
CA ALA A 811 -13.64 -19.80 -25.01
C ALA A 811 -12.87 -19.41 -26.30
N PHE A 812 -11.60 -19.03 -26.17
CA PHE A 812 -10.80 -18.48 -27.26
C PHE A 812 -9.68 -19.43 -27.69
N PRO A 813 -9.17 -19.36 -28.93
CA PRO A 813 -8.22 -20.34 -29.44
C PRO A 813 -6.76 -20.10 -29.00
N THR A 814 -6.58 -19.76 -27.71
CA THR A 814 -5.29 -19.42 -27.10
C THR A 814 -5.27 -19.84 -25.62
N TYR A 815 -4.10 -20.24 -25.13
CA TYR A 815 -3.88 -20.58 -23.73
C TYR A 815 -2.41 -20.35 -23.30
N GLN A 816 -2.17 -19.84 -22.10
CA GLN A 816 -0.82 -19.67 -21.57
C GLN A 816 -0.63 -20.56 -20.33
N PRO A 817 0.20 -21.62 -20.41
CA PRO A 817 0.44 -22.50 -19.26
C PRO A 817 1.26 -21.82 -18.16
N GLU A 818 1.01 -22.21 -16.91
CA GLU A 818 1.66 -21.60 -15.74
C GLU A 818 2.84 -22.44 -15.19
N ASN A 819 2.86 -23.75 -15.44
CA ASN A 819 3.73 -24.70 -14.74
C ASN A 819 4.84 -25.31 -15.63
N LEU A 820 5.57 -24.47 -16.38
CA LEU A 820 6.64 -24.92 -17.28
C LEU A 820 8.03 -24.79 -16.62
N GLU A 821 8.87 -25.82 -16.77
CA GLU A 821 10.25 -25.91 -16.28
C GLU A 821 11.24 -25.96 -17.46
N ASN A 822 12.50 -25.58 -17.24
CA ASN A 822 13.59 -25.76 -18.22
C ASN A 822 13.98 -27.25 -18.34
N ASP A 823 14.73 -27.62 -19.39
CA ASP A 823 15.21 -28.98 -19.64
C ASP A 823 14.11 -30.05 -19.76
N GLN A 824 12.92 -29.67 -20.24
CA GLN A 824 11.77 -30.57 -20.38
C GLN A 824 11.24 -30.55 -21.81
N ILE A 825 10.63 -31.67 -22.22
CA ILE A 825 9.80 -31.74 -23.42
C ILE A 825 8.34 -31.78 -22.97
N TYR A 826 7.53 -30.90 -23.54
CA TYR A 826 6.10 -30.84 -23.30
C TYR A 826 5.36 -31.27 -24.56
N TYR A 827 4.25 -31.97 -24.35
CA TYR A 827 3.28 -32.37 -25.35
C TYR A 827 1.95 -31.71 -25.01
N TRP A 828 1.30 -31.12 -26.00
CA TRP A 828 0.01 -30.49 -25.80
C TRP A 828 -0.94 -30.81 -26.95
N ARG A 829 -2.22 -30.90 -26.60
CA ARG A 829 -3.30 -31.18 -27.55
C ARG A 829 -4.55 -30.45 -27.13
N VAL A 830 -5.41 -30.17 -28.10
CA VAL A 830 -6.65 -29.42 -27.88
C VAL A 830 -7.79 -30.16 -28.56
N LYS A 831 -8.95 -30.25 -27.89
CA LYS A 831 -10.20 -30.68 -28.53
C LYS A 831 -11.19 -29.51 -28.51
N PRO A 832 -12.00 -29.34 -29.57
CA PRO A 832 -13.10 -28.39 -29.53
C PRO A 832 -14.29 -29.00 -28.77
N GLU A 833 -15.06 -28.18 -28.08
CA GLU A 833 -16.25 -28.55 -27.30
C GLU A 833 -17.43 -27.68 -27.72
N ASN A 834 -18.63 -28.24 -27.72
CA ASN A 834 -19.86 -27.48 -27.92
C ASN A 834 -21.01 -28.14 -27.12
N PRO A 835 -22.18 -27.48 -26.99
CA PRO A 835 -23.32 -28.02 -26.24
C PRO A 835 -23.83 -29.40 -26.73
N CYS A 836 -23.50 -29.81 -27.95
CA CYS A 836 -23.94 -31.06 -28.57
C CYS A 836 -22.96 -32.22 -28.40
N GLY A 837 -21.80 -31.95 -27.80
CA GLY A 837 -20.80 -32.93 -27.44
C GLY A 837 -19.38 -32.50 -27.77
N ASP A 838 -18.44 -33.23 -27.20
CA ASP A 838 -17.01 -32.99 -27.35
C ASP A 838 -16.50 -33.48 -28.70
N GLY A 839 -15.54 -32.76 -29.26
CA GLY A 839 -14.77 -33.17 -30.42
C GLY A 839 -13.68 -34.17 -30.06
N THR A 840 -12.80 -34.43 -31.02
CA THR A 840 -11.59 -35.24 -30.83
C THR A 840 -10.39 -34.35 -30.58
N TYR A 841 -9.43 -34.81 -29.76
CA TYR A 841 -8.18 -34.06 -29.61
C TYR A 841 -7.42 -34.03 -30.94
N SER A 842 -6.76 -32.91 -31.19
CA SER A 842 -5.73 -32.78 -32.20
C SER A 842 -4.63 -33.82 -32.03
N ASP A 843 -3.92 -34.08 -33.12
CA ASP A 843 -2.60 -34.66 -32.99
C ASP A 843 -1.75 -33.74 -32.08
N PRO A 844 -1.02 -34.31 -31.11
CA PRO A 844 -0.32 -33.50 -30.14
C PRO A 844 0.88 -32.80 -30.79
N PHE A 845 1.04 -31.53 -30.50
CA PHE A 845 2.29 -30.82 -30.77
C PHE A 845 3.22 -30.99 -29.57
N SER A 846 4.52 -30.93 -29.85
CA SER A 846 5.56 -30.95 -28.84
C SER A 846 6.41 -29.69 -28.88
N PHE A 847 7.00 -29.32 -27.74
CA PHE A 847 8.08 -28.35 -27.69
C PHE A 847 9.05 -28.69 -26.57
N SER A 848 10.34 -28.36 -26.74
CA SER A 848 11.34 -28.44 -25.68
C SER A 848 11.63 -27.06 -25.10
N THR A 849 11.85 -27.03 -23.79
CA THR A 849 12.32 -25.85 -23.11
C THR A 849 13.86 -25.79 -23.14
N LEU A 850 14.40 -24.62 -22.82
CA LEU A 850 15.84 -24.34 -22.83
C LEU A 850 16.68 -25.48 -22.20
N THR A 851 17.66 -25.99 -22.95
CA THR A 851 18.62 -27.02 -22.49
C THR A 851 19.84 -26.41 -21.80
N THR A 852 20.24 -26.94 -20.65
CA THR A 852 21.25 -26.34 -19.74
C THR A 852 22.55 -27.15 -19.55
N GLY A 853 22.81 -28.25 -20.30
CA GLY A 853 23.99 -29.13 -20.14
C GLY A 853 24.99 -29.20 -21.31
N CYS A 854 26.26 -29.59 -21.04
CA CYS A 854 27.30 -29.84 -22.06
C CYS A 854 27.35 -31.32 -22.54
N SER A 855 27.53 -31.55 -23.83
CA SER A 855 27.70 -32.89 -24.45
C SER A 855 29.17 -33.22 -24.72
N THR A 856 29.62 -34.43 -24.42
CA THR A 856 30.99 -34.91 -24.68
C THR A 856 30.98 -36.26 -25.41
N TYR A 857 31.72 -36.34 -26.52
CA TYR A 857 31.85 -37.53 -27.36
C TYR A 857 33.29 -38.03 -27.31
N THR A 858 33.49 -39.31 -27.04
CA THR A 858 34.83 -39.87 -26.75
C THR A 858 35.12 -41.10 -27.59
N SER A 859 36.33 -41.18 -28.15
CA SER A 859 36.93 -42.43 -28.62
C SER A 859 37.96 -42.90 -27.61
N ASN A 860 37.74 -44.09 -27.06
CA ASN A 860 38.68 -44.80 -26.18
C ASN A 860 39.50 -45.86 -26.93
N GLU A 861 39.44 -45.87 -28.27
CA GLU A 861 40.21 -46.81 -29.08
C GLU A 861 41.70 -46.46 -29.04
N THR A 862 42.52 -47.38 -28.54
CA THR A 862 43.96 -47.20 -28.51
C THR A 862 44.56 -47.47 -29.88
N VAL A 863 45.10 -46.44 -30.52
CA VAL A 863 45.75 -46.55 -31.84
C VAL A 863 47.26 -46.43 -31.67
N VAL A 864 48.00 -47.48 -32.04
CA VAL A 864 49.46 -47.52 -31.92
C VAL A 864 50.11 -46.63 -32.98
N ILE A 865 51.04 -45.76 -32.57
CA ILE A 865 51.93 -44.97 -33.42
C ILE A 865 53.22 -45.80 -33.64
N PRO A 866 53.49 -46.30 -34.85
CA PRO A 866 54.60 -47.21 -35.13
C PRO A 866 55.98 -46.59 -34.93
N LYS A 867 56.93 -47.40 -34.45
CA LYS A 867 58.33 -47.01 -34.20
C LYS A 867 59.20 -46.76 -35.47
N ALA A 868 58.74 -47.21 -36.63
CA ALA A 868 59.57 -47.36 -37.83
C ALA A 868 59.02 -46.58 -39.02
N GLY A 869 59.73 -45.53 -39.42
CA GLY A 869 59.42 -44.66 -40.55
C GLY A 869 58.33 -43.63 -40.25
N ALA A 870 58.36 -42.49 -40.96
CA ALA A 870 57.33 -41.47 -40.82
C ALA A 870 55.95 -42.10 -41.10
N SER A 871 55.05 -42.00 -40.14
CA SER A 871 53.77 -42.70 -40.15
C SER A 871 52.64 -41.78 -39.71
N THR A 872 51.48 -41.94 -40.33
CA THR A 872 50.26 -41.22 -39.94
C THR A 872 49.23 -42.24 -39.52
N VAL A 873 48.68 -42.05 -38.33
CA VAL A 873 47.59 -42.88 -37.78
C VAL A 873 46.38 -42.00 -37.49
N THR A 874 45.20 -42.61 -37.52
CA THR A 874 43.94 -41.90 -37.32
C THR A 874 43.09 -42.59 -36.26
N SER A 875 42.37 -41.79 -35.47
CA SER A 875 41.28 -42.24 -34.60
C SER A 875 40.03 -41.43 -34.93
N SER A 876 38.85 -42.02 -34.81
CA SER A 876 37.59 -41.38 -35.23
C SER A 876 36.50 -41.47 -34.16
N ILE A 877 35.60 -40.48 -34.16
CA ILE A 877 34.36 -40.44 -33.36
C ILE A 877 33.21 -40.20 -34.33
N THR A 878 32.12 -40.98 -34.21
CA THR A 878 30.88 -40.73 -34.94
C THR A 878 29.86 -40.10 -34.00
N ILE A 879 29.44 -38.87 -34.30
CA ILE A 879 28.45 -38.11 -33.53
C ILE A 879 27.11 -38.14 -34.28
N THR A 880 26.03 -38.40 -33.55
CA THR A 880 24.65 -38.45 -34.10
C THR A 880 23.88 -37.13 -33.96
N ASP A 881 24.33 -36.26 -33.07
CA ASP A 881 23.65 -35.02 -32.70
C ASP A 881 23.84 -33.97 -33.80
N ASP A 882 22.74 -33.41 -34.30
CA ASP A 882 22.70 -32.52 -35.50
C ASP A 882 22.82 -31.03 -35.16
N ASP A 883 23.50 -30.74 -34.05
CA ASP A 883 23.68 -29.38 -33.56
C ASP A 883 24.60 -28.57 -34.46
N ILE A 884 24.25 -27.31 -34.70
CA ILE A 884 25.14 -26.35 -35.33
C ILE A 884 26.13 -25.82 -34.29
N ILE A 885 27.42 -25.79 -34.66
CA ILE A 885 28.48 -25.24 -33.81
C ILE A 885 28.35 -23.70 -33.80
N THR A 886 27.53 -23.16 -32.88
CA THR A 886 27.33 -21.72 -32.69
C THR A 886 28.35 -21.12 -31.70
N GLY A 887 28.75 -21.89 -30.68
CA GLY A 887 29.86 -21.60 -29.77
C GLY A 887 31.19 -22.15 -30.28
N GLY A 888 32.11 -22.52 -29.39
CA GLY A 888 33.30 -23.28 -29.73
C GLY A 888 33.25 -24.69 -29.15
N ILE A 889 34.20 -25.53 -29.56
CA ILE A 889 34.38 -26.90 -29.11
C ILE A 889 35.71 -27.03 -28.37
N SER A 890 35.79 -27.96 -27.42
CA SER A 890 37.06 -28.33 -26.79
C SER A 890 37.48 -29.75 -27.19
N LEU A 891 38.77 -29.96 -27.46
CA LEU A 891 39.34 -31.25 -27.86
C LEU A 891 40.24 -31.81 -26.75
N SER A 892 39.88 -32.92 -26.13
CA SER A 892 40.78 -33.60 -25.17
C SER A 892 41.62 -34.65 -25.86
N LEU A 893 42.94 -34.64 -25.64
CA LEU A 893 43.89 -35.61 -26.19
C LEU A 893 44.66 -36.33 -25.08
N ASN A 894 44.72 -37.66 -25.16
CA ASN A 894 45.62 -38.49 -24.36
C ASN A 894 46.49 -39.32 -25.31
N ILE A 895 47.75 -38.93 -25.47
CA ILE A 895 48.71 -39.56 -26.38
C ILE A 895 49.99 -39.87 -25.62
N SER A 896 50.39 -41.13 -25.61
CA SER A 896 51.71 -41.54 -25.14
C SER A 896 52.69 -41.43 -26.30
N HIS A 897 53.79 -40.68 -26.15
CA HIS A 897 54.85 -40.61 -27.17
C HIS A 897 56.21 -40.27 -26.55
N THR A 898 57.28 -40.82 -27.14
CA THR A 898 58.64 -40.66 -26.62
C THR A 898 59.17 -39.23 -26.84
N TYR A 899 58.83 -38.58 -27.95
CA TYR A 899 59.06 -37.15 -28.14
C TYR A 899 57.83 -36.49 -28.76
N VAL A 900 57.29 -35.47 -28.10
CA VAL A 900 56.17 -34.69 -28.66
C VAL A 900 56.62 -33.86 -29.87
N SER A 901 57.92 -33.55 -29.97
CA SER A 901 58.48 -32.83 -31.12
C SER A 901 58.45 -33.60 -32.44
N ASP A 902 58.15 -34.90 -32.41
CA ASP A 902 58.01 -35.68 -33.64
C ASP A 902 56.58 -35.64 -34.20
N LEU A 903 55.62 -35.15 -33.41
CA LEU A 903 54.20 -35.23 -33.72
C LEU A 903 53.68 -33.98 -34.43
N THR A 904 52.84 -34.22 -35.44
CA THR A 904 51.89 -33.25 -36.00
C THR A 904 50.48 -33.79 -35.85
N ILE A 905 49.59 -33.02 -35.23
CA ILE A 905 48.23 -33.46 -34.86
C ILE A 905 47.20 -32.54 -35.50
N ASN A 906 46.26 -33.12 -36.23
CA ASN A 906 45.15 -32.41 -36.87
C ASN A 906 43.81 -33.01 -36.46
N LEU A 907 42.80 -32.16 -36.28
CA LEU A 907 41.40 -32.60 -36.15
C LEU A 907 40.65 -32.22 -37.43
N THR A 908 39.87 -33.15 -37.99
CA THR A 908 39.05 -32.94 -39.19
C THR A 908 37.58 -33.19 -38.90
N SER A 909 36.72 -32.23 -39.30
CA SER A 909 35.26 -32.31 -39.15
C SER A 909 34.61 -33.19 -40.22
N PRO A 910 33.34 -33.61 -40.04
CA PRO A 910 32.59 -34.36 -41.06
C PRO A 910 32.43 -33.61 -42.39
N GLU A 911 32.43 -32.28 -42.37
CA GLU A 911 32.34 -31.42 -43.55
C GLU A 911 33.71 -31.23 -44.25
N GLY A 912 34.80 -31.70 -43.64
CA GLY A 912 36.14 -31.73 -44.23
C GLY A 912 37.05 -30.57 -43.84
N THR A 913 36.62 -29.69 -42.92
CA THR A 913 37.49 -28.66 -42.34
C THR A 913 38.54 -29.32 -41.46
N THR A 914 39.80 -28.89 -41.57
CA THR A 914 40.92 -29.41 -40.78
C THR A 914 41.57 -28.29 -39.98
N VAL A 915 41.74 -28.49 -38.67
CA VAL A 915 42.40 -27.55 -37.75
C VAL A 915 43.67 -28.18 -37.20
N LEU A 916 44.80 -27.45 -37.29
CA LEU A 916 46.08 -27.86 -36.74
C LEU A 916 46.12 -27.67 -35.22
N ILE A 917 46.24 -28.77 -34.48
CA ILE A 917 46.28 -28.76 -33.02
C ILE A 917 47.68 -28.43 -32.52
N LEU A 918 48.69 -29.14 -33.02
CA LEU A 918 50.11 -28.87 -32.77
C LEU A 918 51.01 -29.47 -33.85
N SER A 919 52.24 -28.96 -33.98
CA SER A 919 53.24 -29.48 -34.91
C SER A 919 54.66 -29.26 -34.39
N GLU A 920 55.37 -30.35 -34.12
CA GLU A 920 56.81 -30.39 -33.87
C GLU A 920 57.31 -29.47 -32.72
N ILE A 921 56.59 -29.49 -31.59
CA ILE A 921 56.88 -28.66 -30.40
C ILE A 921 57.37 -29.51 -29.21
N CYS A 922 57.85 -28.84 -28.15
CA CYS A 922 58.25 -29.46 -26.88
C CYS A 922 59.53 -30.31 -26.86
N GLY A 923 60.35 -30.29 -27.91
CA GLY A 923 61.67 -30.94 -27.91
C GLY A 923 61.63 -32.39 -27.43
N GLU A 924 62.51 -32.75 -26.49
CA GLU A 924 62.61 -34.11 -25.94
C GLU A 924 61.51 -34.46 -24.91
N ALA A 925 60.53 -33.58 -24.67
CA ALA A 925 59.48 -33.84 -23.68
C ALA A 925 58.47 -34.90 -24.18
N GLN A 926 57.91 -35.65 -23.24
CA GLN A 926 57.12 -36.87 -23.48
C GLN A 926 55.63 -36.70 -23.21
N ASN A 927 54.80 -37.36 -24.01
CA ASN A 927 53.35 -37.52 -23.81
C ASN A 927 52.51 -36.22 -23.85
N ILE A 928 51.22 -36.40 -24.16
CA ILE A 928 50.19 -35.35 -24.14
C ILE A 928 49.00 -35.87 -23.32
N SER A 929 48.54 -35.09 -22.37
CA SER A 929 47.31 -35.34 -21.61
C SER A 929 46.63 -33.99 -21.32
N ALA A 930 46.01 -33.40 -22.34
CA ALA A 930 45.56 -32.02 -22.32
C ALA A 930 44.18 -31.82 -22.98
N VAL A 931 43.50 -30.75 -22.58
CA VAL A 931 42.30 -30.22 -23.23
C VAL A 931 42.71 -29.02 -24.07
N PHE A 932 42.43 -29.06 -25.37
CA PHE A 932 42.66 -27.96 -26.30
C PHE A 932 41.39 -27.12 -26.40
N SER A 933 41.53 -25.81 -26.14
CA SER A 933 40.45 -24.80 -26.16
C SER A 933 41.03 -23.47 -26.65
N ASP A 934 40.21 -22.65 -27.32
CA ASP A 934 40.67 -21.40 -27.95
C ASP A 934 41.12 -20.34 -26.94
N THR A 935 40.66 -20.43 -25.68
CA THR A 935 41.13 -19.57 -24.58
C THR A 935 42.07 -20.27 -23.62
N GLY A 936 42.46 -21.52 -23.91
CA GLY A 936 43.50 -22.20 -23.15
C GLY A 936 44.79 -21.37 -23.07
N VAL A 937 45.62 -21.67 -22.07
CA VAL A 937 46.92 -21.01 -21.93
C VAL A 937 47.84 -21.43 -23.07
N PRO A 938 48.82 -20.60 -23.50
CA PRO A 938 49.82 -21.03 -24.46
C PRO A 938 50.49 -22.33 -24.01
N ILE A 939 50.78 -23.24 -24.95
CA ILE A 939 51.38 -24.54 -24.65
C ILE A 939 52.70 -24.35 -23.90
N ASP A 940 52.79 -24.91 -22.69
CA ASP A 940 54.00 -24.94 -21.87
C ASP A 940 54.55 -26.37 -21.78
N CYS A 941 55.73 -26.56 -22.37
CA CYS A 941 56.40 -27.85 -22.52
C CYS A 941 57.20 -28.28 -21.28
N ASN A 942 57.16 -27.52 -20.17
CA ASN A 942 57.96 -27.80 -18.97
C ASN A 942 57.33 -28.82 -18.01
N ASN A 943 56.31 -29.54 -18.44
CA ASN A 943 55.55 -30.50 -17.64
C ASN A 943 55.84 -31.97 -18.04
N ASN A 944 55.33 -32.93 -17.26
CA ASN A 944 55.30 -34.34 -17.65
C ASN A 944 53.93 -34.93 -17.26
N PRO A 945 53.03 -35.28 -18.20
CA PRO A 945 53.13 -35.17 -19.66
C PRO A 945 53.54 -33.78 -20.17
N ALA A 946 54.27 -33.73 -21.29
CA ALA A 946 54.85 -32.53 -21.88
C ALA A 946 53.82 -31.43 -22.06
N ILE A 947 52.61 -31.82 -22.45
CA ILE A 947 51.46 -30.92 -22.58
C ILE A 947 50.35 -31.47 -21.69
N GLY A 948 49.92 -30.65 -20.72
CA GLY A 948 48.87 -30.99 -19.77
C GLY A 948 48.00 -29.79 -19.41
N GLY A 949 46.83 -30.05 -18.82
CA GLY A 949 45.84 -29.00 -18.49
C GLY A 949 45.09 -28.48 -19.72
N THR A 950 44.49 -27.29 -19.62
CA THR A 950 43.76 -26.65 -20.72
C THR A 950 44.66 -25.68 -21.49
N VAL A 951 45.03 -26.03 -22.71
CA VAL A 951 46.00 -25.30 -23.54
C VAL A 951 45.40 -24.82 -24.86
N ARG A 952 46.02 -23.81 -25.48
CA ARG A 952 45.58 -23.29 -26.78
C ARG A 952 46.15 -24.12 -27.93
N PRO A 953 45.33 -24.55 -28.90
CA PRO A 953 45.83 -25.16 -30.13
C PRO A 953 46.59 -24.14 -31.00
N MET A 954 47.37 -24.62 -31.96
CA MET A 954 48.09 -23.75 -32.89
C MET A 954 47.14 -22.99 -33.84
N GLU A 955 46.08 -23.66 -34.30
CA GLU A 955 44.96 -23.04 -35.01
C GLU A 955 43.69 -23.16 -34.17
N ALA A 956 42.83 -22.14 -34.25
CA ALA A 956 41.65 -22.03 -33.41
C ALA A 956 40.58 -23.06 -33.80
N LEU A 957 40.02 -23.76 -32.81
CA LEU A 957 38.89 -24.70 -32.95
C LEU A 957 37.60 -23.98 -33.38
N THR A 958 37.48 -22.67 -33.16
CA THR A 958 36.44 -21.82 -33.77
C THR A 958 36.43 -21.87 -35.30
N GLY A 959 37.46 -22.45 -35.94
CA GLY A 959 37.44 -22.79 -37.36
C GLY A 959 36.27 -23.68 -37.80
N PHE A 960 35.67 -24.45 -36.88
CA PHE A 960 34.50 -25.31 -37.15
C PHE A 960 33.14 -24.60 -36.97
N ARG A 961 33.13 -23.29 -36.68
CA ARG A 961 31.89 -22.55 -36.41
C ARG A 961 30.98 -22.54 -37.64
N GLY A 962 29.71 -22.84 -37.42
CA GLY A 962 28.68 -22.88 -38.45
C GLY A 962 28.52 -24.23 -39.16
N GLU A 963 29.39 -25.20 -38.87
CA GLU A 963 29.26 -26.58 -39.35
C GLU A 963 28.34 -27.40 -38.43
N SER A 964 27.76 -28.48 -38.96
CA SER A 964 27.03 -29.47 -38.15
C SER A 964 28.00 -30.34 -37.35
N LEU A 965 27.64 -30.64 -36.09
CA LEU A 965 28.39 -31.55 -35.24
C LEU A 965 28.26 -33.02 -35.69
N LYS A 966 27.19 -33.33 -36.43
CA LYS A 966 26.83 -34.68 -36.86
C LYS A 966 27.78 -35.24 -37.90
N GLY A 967 28.22 -36.47 -37.67
CA GLY A 967 29.06 -37.24 -38.59
C GLY A 967 30.37 -37.71 -37.97
N THR A 968 31.31 -38.12 -38.83
CA THR A 968 32.58 -38.72 -38.38
C THR A 968 33.68 -37.67 -38.26
N TRP A 969 34.08 -37.38 -37.03
CA TRP A 969 35.25 -36.57 -36.70
C TRP A 969 36.51 -37.43 -36.69
N THR A 970 37.58 -36.94 -37.30
CA THR A 970 38.84 -37.70 -37.45
C THR A 970 40.02 -36.95 -36.84
N LEU A 971 40.67 -37.55 -35.84
CA LEU A 971 41.96 -37.12 -35.31
C LEU A 971 43.08 -37.81 -36.10
N SER A 972 43.97 -37.04 -36.72
CA SER A 972 45.14 -37.54 -37.44
C SER A 972 46.42 -37.16 -36.69
N VAL A 973 47.26 -38.15 -36.38
CA VAL A 973 48.55 -37.97 -35.72
C VAL A 973 49.64 -38.49 -36.65
N THR A 974 50.53 -37.60 -37.08
CA THR A 974 51.69 -37.91 -37.90
C THR A 974 52.96 -37.83 -37.05
N ASP A 975 53.67 -38.94 -36.95
CA ASP A 975 55.05 -38.98 -36.47
C ASP A 975 55.99 -38.81 -37.68
N LYS A 976 56.80 -37.75 -37.67
CA LYS A 976 57.69 -37.39 -38.78
C LYS A 976 59.10 -37.97 -38.66
N HIS A 977 59.46 -38.52 -37.51
CA HIS A 977 60.80 -39.03 -37.25
C HIS A 977 60.79 -40.55 -37.09
N ASP A 978 61.96 -41.18 -37.22
CA ASP A 978 62.11 -42.62 -37.03
C ASP A 978 62.79 -42.90 -35.69
N GLN A 979 62.62 -44.12 -35.17
CA GLN A 979 63.33 -44.70 -34.00
C GLN A 979 62.61 -44.64 -32.65
N ASP A 980 61.46 -44.00 -32.54
CA ASP A 980 60.55 -44.11 -31.40
C ASP A 980 59.09 -44.05 -31.85
N GLY A 981 58.17 -44.27 -30.92
CA GLY A 981 56.74 -44.38 -31.23
C GLY A 981 55.90 -44.25 -29.97
N GLY A 982 54.61 -44.56 -30.10
CA GLY A 982 53.65 -44.27 -29.03
C GLY A 982 52.26 -44.82 -29.29
N SER A 983 51.25 -44.17 -28.73
CA SER A 983 49.84 -44.50 -28.95
C SER A 983 48.93 -43.30 -28.70
N ILE A 984 47.87 -43.18 -29.51
CA ILE A 984 46.68 -42.41 -29.15
C ILE A 984 45.90 -43.28 -28.17
N ASN A 985 45.79 -42.88 -26.91
CA ASN A 985 45.09 -43.65 -25.89
C ASN A 985 43.59 -43.33 -25.90
N SER A 986 43.25 -42.05 -26.05
CA SER A 986 41.88 -41.57 -26.24
C SER A 986 41.86 -40.14 -26.80
N PHE A 987 40.74 -39.77 -27.41
CA PHE A 987 40.41 -38.37 -27.64
C PHE A 987 38.91 -38.11 -27.49
N SER A 988 38.54 -36.89 -27.13
CA SER A 988 37.14 -36.49 -27.01
C SER A 988 36.88 -35.08 -27.54
N ILE A 989 35.66 -34.85 -28.03
CA ILE A 989 35.14 -33.53 -28.43
C ILE A 989 34.01 -33.18 -27.47
N SER A 990 34.04 -31.99 -26.90
CA SER A 990 32.96 -31.48 -26.04
C SER A 990 32.36 -30.20 -26.60
N ARG A 991 31.02 -30.08 -26.48
CA ARG A 991 30.20 -28.95 -26.94
C ARG A 991 29.23 -28.53 -25.84
N CYS A 992 29.15 -27.23 -25.55
CA CYS A 992 28.21 -26.65 -24.57
C CYS A 992 27.30 -25.60 -25.24
N PRO A 993 25.99 -25.51 -24.93
CA PRO A 993 25.09 -24.49 -25.49
C PRO A 993 25.54 -23.06 -25.13
N THR A 994 25.00 -22.03 -25.82
CA THR A 994 25.26 -20.64 -25.41
C THR A 994 24.27 -20.29 -24.28
N PRO A 995 24.72 -19.89 -23.08
CA PRO A 995 23.83 -19.62 -21.96
C PRO A 995 22.99 -18.38 -22.19
N ALA A 996 21.83 -18.37 -21.56
CA ALA A 996 20.94 -17.22 -21.53
C ALA A 996 21.53 -16.02 -20.76
N ASN A 997 20.96 -14.83 -20.96
CA ASN A 997 21.36 -13.62 -20.24
C ASN A 997 20.98 -13.65 -18.75
N ASP A 998 20.18 -14.61 -18.30
CA ASP A 998 19.75 -14.81 -16.91
C ASP A 998 20.42 -16.03 -16.25
N ASN A 999 21.46 -16.57 -16.88
CA ASN A 999 22.11 -17.82 -16.49
C ASN A 999 22.88 -17.77 -15.15
N PHE A 1000 23.11 -16.61 -14.54
CA PHE A 1000 23.89 -16.50 -13.31
C PHE A 1000 23.06 -16.01 -12.12
N ARG A 1001 23.11 -16.76 -11.02
CA ARG A 1001 22.64 -16.35 -9.69
C ARG A 1001 23.83 -15.87 -8.88
N ILE A 1002 23.77 -14.65 -8.38
CA ILE A 1002 24.84 -14.06 -7.59
C ILE A 1002 24.34 -13.90 -6.16
N LYS A 1003 25.04 -14.54 -5.23
CA LYS A 1003 24.82 -14.40 -3.81
C LYS A 1003 25.99 -13.64 -3.21
N VAL A 1004 25.69 -12.52 -2.58
CA VAL A 1004 26.68 -11.73 -1.85
C VAL A 1004 26.54 -12.03 -0.37
N THR A 1005 27.64 -12.41 0.25
CA THR A 1005 27.82 -12.51 1.70
C THR A 1005 28.70 -11.35 2.12
N ASP A 1006 28.19 -10.52 2.98
CA ASP A 1006 28.96 -9.44 3.59
C ASP A 1006 30.11 -10.03 4.43
N GLU A 1007 31.08 -9.20 4.83
CA GLU A 1007 32.12 -9.68 5.73
C GLU A 1007 31.51 -10.25 7.02
N SER A 1008 32.16 -11.23 7.63
CA SER A 1008 31.66 -11.88 8.84
C SER A 1008 31.83 -11.03 10.09
N CYS A 1009 32.83 -10.13 10.07
CA CYS A 1009 33.15 -9.18 11.13
C CYS A 1009 33.81 -7.92 10.57
N LYS A 1010 33.73 -6.82 11.33
CA LYS A 1010 34.26 -5.54 10.90
C LYS A 1010 35.76 -5.61 10.66
N GLY A 1011 36.19 -5.33 9.44
CA GLY A 1011 37.60 -5.28 9.06
C GLY A 1011 38.29 -6.65 9.03
N THR A 1012 37.54 -7.75 9.10
CA THR A 1012 38.07 -9.08 8.76
C THR A 1012 38.25 -9.23 7.26
N ASN A 1013 37.58 -8.37 6.46
CA ASN A 1013 37.63 -8.41 5.00
C ASN A 1013 37.37 -9.83 4.50
N ASP A 1014 36.42 -10.55 5.08
CA ASP A 1014 36.07 -11.93 4.73
C ASP A 1014 34.73 -12.02 4.01
N GLY A 1015 34.29 -10.91 3.41
CA GLY A 1015 33.14 -10.89 2.53
C GLY A 1015 33.33 -11.88 1.38
N LYS A 1016 32.23 -12.44 0.92
CA LYS A 1016 32.22 -13.51 -0.06
C LYS A 1016 31.16 -13.27 -1.11
N ILE A 1017 31.56 -13.20 -2.37
CA ILE A 1017 30.64 -13.28 -3.49
C ILE A 1017 30.67 -14.71 -3.99
N GLU A 1018 29.50 -15.31 -4.11
CA GLU A 1018 29.26 -16.63 -4.68
C GLU A 1018 28.43 -16.42 -5.94
N LEU A 1019 28.81 -17.08 -7.01
CA LEU A 1019 28.12 -17.08 -8.28
C LEU A 1019 27.82 -18.53 -8.63
N GLN A 1020 26.56 -18.79 -8.96
CA GLN A 1020 26.08 -20.08 -9.46
C GLN A 1020 25.61 -19.85 -10.89
N ALA A 1021 26.17 -20.57 -11.84
CA ALA A 1021 25.62 -20.69 -13.18
C ALA A 1021 24.53 -21.77 -13.15
N GLU A 1022 23.38 -21.48 -13.77
CA GLU A 1022 22.30 -22.46 -13.99
C GLU A 1022 22.76 -23.52 -15.01
N THR A 1023 23.50 -23.09 -16.04
CA THR A 1023 24.15 -23.96 -17.03
C THR A 1023 25.63 -24.14 -16.66
N ALA A 1024 26.06 -25.35 -16.34
CA ALA A 1024 27.47 -25.63 -16.02
C ALA A 1024 28.34 -25.65 -17.29
N MET A 1025 29.34 -24.76 -17.39
CA MET A 1025 30.23 -24.65 -18.55
C MET A 1025 31.57 -23.99 -18.21
N HIS A 1026 32.60 -24.11 -19.06
CA HIS A 1026 33.90 -23.44 -18.85
C HIS A 1026 33.82 -21.90 -19.08
N TYR A 1027 33.42 -21.17 -18.05
CA TYR A 1027 33.41 -19.72 -17.99
C TYR A 1027 34.80 -19.17 -17.65
N GLN A 1028 35.03 -17.91 -17.99
CA GLN A 1028 36.15 -17.07 -17.57
C GLN A 1028 35.58 -15.81 -16.92
N ILE A 1029 35.98 -15.51 -15.69
CA ILE A 1029 35.51 -14.34 -14.95
C ILE A 1029 36.63 -13.32 -14.80
N ALA A 1030 36.33 -12.05 -15.05
CA ALA A 1030 37.16 -10.90 -14.74
C ALA A 1030 36.49 -10.09 -13.62
N PHE A 1031 36.99 -10.24 -12.41
CA PHE A 1031 36.42 -9.67 -11.19
C PHE A 1031 37.36 -8.59 -10.61
N ASN A 1032 36.88 -7.35 -10.55
CA ASN A 1032 37.68 -6.16 -10.29
C ASN A 1032 36.98 -5.22 -9.30
N GLY A 1033 37.65 -4.81 -8.23
CA GLY A 1033 37.11 -3.83 -7.28
C GLY A 1033 37.93 -3.77 -6.00
N ASN A 1034 38.02 -2.59 -5.38
CA ASN A 1034 38.71 -2.38 -4.08
C ASN A 1034 40.09 -3.05 -3.94
N GLY A 1035 40.91 -2.98 -4.99
CA GLY A 1035 42.27 -3.57 -4.99
C GLY A 1035 42.33 -5.07 -5.32
N THR A 1036 41.19 -5.75 -5.46
CA THR A 1036 41.07 -7.11 -5.99
C THR A 1036 40.98 -7.09 -7.51
N ASN A 1037 41.78 -7.93 -8.17
CA ASN A 1037 41.73 -8.17 -9.61
C ASN A 1037 41.97 -9.67 -9.85
N ILE A 1038 40.90 -10.39 -10.13
CA ILE A 1038 40.88 -11.83 -10.34
C ILE A 1038 40.46 -12.09 -11.78
N SER A 1039 41.25 -12.92 -12.45
CA SER A 1039 40.93 -13.46 -13.78
C SER A 1039 41.14 -14.97 -13.73
N GLU A 1040 40.07 -15.75 -13.73
CA GLU A 1040 40.14 -17.21 -13.65
C GLU A 1040 38.96 -17.90 -14.33
N GLY A 1041 39.09 -19.20 -14.55
CA GLY A 1041 38.02 -20.02 -15.12
C GLY A 1041 37.17 -20.69 -14.05
N PHE A 1042 35.89 -20.91 -14.32
CA PHE A 1042 34.98 -21.66 -13.47
C PHE A 1042 33.95 -22.46 -14.29
N THR A 1043 33.28 -23.43 -13.68
CA THR A 1043 32.36 -24.33 -14.41
C THR A 1043 30.89 -24.08 -14.06
N ASP A 1044 30.53 -24.36 -12.82
CA ASP A 1044 29.17 -24.26 -12.29
C ASP A 1044 29.10 -23.18 -11.21
N THR A 1045 30.13 -23.12 -10.38
CA THR A 1045 30.23 -22.19 -9.26
C THR A 1045 31.51 -21.41 -9.33
N TRP A 1046 31.42 -20.13 -9.00
CA TRP A 1046 32.57 -19.29 -8.73
C TRP A 1046 32.40 -18.61 -7.39
N GLN A 1047 33.50 -18.38 -6.69
CA GLN A 1047 33.46 -17.61 -5.46
C GLN A 1047 34.72 -16.77 -5.30
N ALA A 1048 34.55 -15.54 -4.84
CA ALA A 1048 35.62 -14.77 -4.25
C ALA A 1048 35.29 -14.50 -2.79
N GLY A 1049 36.10 -15.06 -1.89
CA GLY A 1049 36.08 -14.75 -0.47
C GLY A 1049 37.19 -13.77 -0.10
N ASN A 1050 37.26 -13.40 1.17
CA ASN A 1050 38.26 -12.44 1.64
C ASN A 1050 38.15 -11.04 1.00
N LEU A 1051 36.93 -10.63 0.69
CA LEU A 1051 36.63 -9.34 0.08
C LEU A 1051 36.44 -8.25 1.13
N GLN A 1052 37.05 -7.10 0.86
CA GLN A 1052 36.81 -5.87 1.62
C GLN A 1052 35.41 -5.32 1.30
N PRO A 1053 34.77 -4.57 2.21
CA PRO A 1053 33.53 -3.87 1.90
C PRO A 1053 33.68 -2.89 0.73
N GLY A 1054 32.78 -2.97 -0.25
CA GLY A 1054 32.65 -2.06 -1.39
C GLY A 1054 32.17 -2.74 -2.67
N THR A 1055 32.20 -2.00 -3.78
CA THR A 1055 31.64 -2.44 -5.07
C THR A 1055 32.71 -3.07 -5.95
N TYR A 1056 32.35 -4.22 -6.52
CA TYR A 1056 33.16 -5.03 -7.42
C TYR A 1056 32.44 -5.21 -8.75
N SER A 1057 33.16 -5.05 -9.85
CA SER A 1057 32.69 -5.31 -11.21
C SER A 1057 33.13 -6.72 -11.64
N MET A 1058 32.17 -7.51 -12.09
CA MET A 1058 32.33 -8.93 -12.43
C MET A 1058 31.87 -9.16 -13.87
N CYS A 1059 32.81 -9.41 -14.78
CA CYS A 1059 32.49 -9.74 -16.17
C CYS A 1059 32.78 -11.21 -16.47
N ILE A 1060 31.78 -11.96 -16.86
CA ILE A 1060 31.86 -13.37 -17.21
C ILE A 1060 31.86 -13.52 -18.73
N THR A 1061 32.74 -14.37 -19.22
CA THR A 1061 32.92 -14.74 -20.62
C THR A 1061 32.98 -16.26 -20.71
N ILE A 1062 32.89 -16.82 -21.91
CA ILE A 1062 33.03 -18.27 -22.10
C ILE A 1062 34.32 -18.54 -22.86
N ALA A 1063 35.06 -19.53 -22.38
CA ALA A 1063 36.35 -19.94 -22.89
C ALA A 1063 36.36 -20.23 -24.41
N ASP A 1064 35.25 -20.72 -24.97
CA ASP A 1064 35.18 -21.08 -26.39
C ASP A 1064 34.16 -20.22 -27.17
N ASN A 1065 33.66 -19.12 -26.56
CA ASN A 1065 32.72 -18.21 -27.21
C ASN A 1065 33.13 -16.74 -26.99
N THR A 1066 33.87 -16.19 -27.95
CA THR A 1066 34.41 -14.82 -27.93
C THR A 1066 33.36 -13.70 -27.97
N THR A 1067 32.09 -14.03 -28.24
CA THR A 1067 30.96 -13.09 -28.31
C THR A 1067 30.14 -13.01 -27.03
N TYR A 1068 30.26 -13.99 -26.13
CA TYR A 1068 29.51 -14.00 -24.87
C TYR A 1068 30.26 -13.22 -23.79
N LYS A 1069 29.64 -12.13 -23.30
CA LYS A 1069 30.13 -11.34 -22.18
C LYS A 1069 28.95 -10.78 -21.38
N GLN A 1070 28.91 -11.10 -20.09
CA GLN A 1070 27.91 -10.58 -19.17
C GLN A 1070 28.60 -9.94 -17.96
N CYS A 1071 28.28 -8.69 -17.65
CA CYS A 1071 28.91 -7.95 -16.57
C CYS A 1071 27.90 -7.54 -15.50
N PHE A 1072 28.33 -7.58 -14.25
CA PHE A 1072 27.55 -7.21 -13.07
C PHE A 1072 28.37 -6.31 -12.16
N ASP A 1073 27.73 -5.36 -11.50
CA ASP A 1073 28.32 -4.62 -10.38
C ASP A 1073 27.67 -5.10 -9.08
N VAL A 1074 28.48 -5.58 -8.14
CA VAL A 1074 28.04 -6.24 -6.91
C VAL A 1074 28.73 -5.62 -5.71
N THR A 1075 28.00 -5.38 -4.62
CA THR A 1075 28.51 -4.65 -3.44
C THR A 1075 28.53 -5.56 -2.23
N VAL A 1076 29.72 -5.75 -1.63
CA VAL A 1076 29.92 -6.41 -0.34
C VAL A 1076 29.82 -5.34 0.75
N ALA A 1077 28.93 -5.49 1.72
CA ALA A 1077 28.81 -4.56 2.84
C ALA A 1077 29.75 -4.92 4.02
N GLU A 1078 29.94 -3.95 4.93
CA GLU A 1078 30.70 -4.11 6.17
C GLU A 1078 29.86 -4.89 7.22
N SER A 1079 30.45 -5.80 7.99
CA SER A 1079 29.73 -6.58 9.02
C SER A 1079 29.32 -5.67 10.17
N GLY A 1080 28.08 -5.78 10.61
CA GLY A 1080 27.66 -5.24 11.91
C GLY A 1080 28.29 -6.01 13.08
N ASP A 1081 28.55 -5.31 14.19
CA ASP A 1081 28.92 -5.90 15.48
C ASP A 1081 27.71 -6.65 16.09
N LEU A 1082 27.95 -7.60 17.01
CA LEU A 1082 26.89 -8.18 17.84
C LEU A 1082 26.29 -7.06 18.67
N SER A 1083 25.12 -6.60 18.27
CA SER A 1083 24.34 -5.63 19.01
C SER A 1083 23.32 -6.38 19.83
N VAL A 1084 23.58 -6.48 21.13
CA VAL A 1084 22.65 -7.04 22.10
C VAL A 1084 22.13 -5.89 22.93
N TYR A 1085 20.85 -5.61 22.79
CA TYR A 1085 20.15 -4.69 23.68
C TYR A 1085 19.37 -5.52 24.69
N SER A 1086 19.83 -5.52 25.95
CA SER A 1086 19.13 -6.13 27.07
C SER A 1086 18.27 -5.08 27.77
N LEU A 1087 16.99 -5.38 27.91
CA LEU A 1087 16.04 -4.57 28.65
C LEU A 1087 15.56 -5.35 29.86
N VAL A 1088 16.05 -4.97 31.04
CA VAL A 1088 15.69 -5.60 32.30
C VAL A 1088 14.39 -4.98 32.84
N ASN A 1089 13.37 -5.81 32.97
CA ASN A 1089 12.13 -5.46 33.64
C ASN A 1089 12.19 -5.91 35.12
N ASN A 1090 12.52 -4.97 36.00
CA ASN A 1090 12.60 -5.19 37.45
C ASN A 1090 11.24 -5.45 38.13
N ARG A 1091 10.10 -5.28 37.42
CA ARG A 1091 8.76 -5.59 37.98
C ARG A 1091 8.36 -7.03 37.72
N THR A 1092 8.69 -7.56 36.55
CA THR A 1092 8.44 -8.97 36.17
C THR A 1092 9.65 -9.87 36.43
N ASN A 1093 10.80 -9.29 36.81
CA ASN A 1093 12.09 -9.96 36.91
C ASN A 1093 12.44 -10.70 35.62
N THR A 1094 12.29 -10.04 34.46
CA THR A 1094 12.68 -10.62 33.17
C THR A 1094 13.67 -9.71 32.46
N VAL A 1095 14.50 -10.27 31.59
CA VAL A 1095 15.31 -9.51 30.63
C VAL A 1095 14.86 -9.86 29.23
N GLU A 1096 14.47 -8.86 28.45
CA GLU A 1096 14.22 -8.99 27.03
C GLU A 1096 15.49 -8.62 26.27
N LEU A 1097 15.91 -9.48 25.37
CA LEU A 1097 17.11 -9.33 24.57
C LEU A 1097 16.69 -9.07 23.14
N GLN A 1098 17.07 -7.93 22.58
CA GLN A 1098 17.04 -7.71 21.14
C GLN A 1098 18.42 -7.99 20.58
N LEU A 1099 18.46 -8.87 19.60
CA LEU A 1099 19.67 -9.47 19.08
C LEU A 1099 19.80 -9.08 17.61
N ASN A 1100 20.91 -8.45 17.26
CA ASN A 1100 21.25 -8.13 15.89
C ASN A 1100 22.73 -8.42 15.63
N GLY A 1101 23.05 -8.80 14.40
CA GLY A 1101 24.41 -9.12 13.98
C GLY A 1101 24.62 -10.58 13.53
N SER A 1102 23.72 -11.53 13.84
CA SER A 1102 23.81 -12.90 13.32
C SER A 1102 22.44 -13.58 13.12
N SER A 1103 22.42 -14.70 12.41
CA SER A 1103 21.26 -15.59 12.27
C SER A 1103 21.13 -16.62 13.41
N LEU A 1104 22.14 -16.74 14.28
CA LEU A 1104 22.12 -17.66 15.42
C LEU A 1104 22.83 -17.06 16.65
N TYR A 1105 22.12 -17.03 17.78
CA TYR A 1105 22.64 -16.53 19.06
C TYR A 1105 22.71 -17.64 20.09
N THR A 1106 23.78 -17.64 20.90
CA THR A 1106 23.91 -18.46 22.10
C THR A 1106 23.83 -17.54 23.32
N ILE A 1107 22.74 -17.66 24.06
CA ILE A 1107 22.47 -16.88 25.27
C ILE A 1107 22.71 -17.77 26.48
N ALA A 1108 23.53 -17.33 27.42
CA ALA A 1108 23.74 -17.97 28.70
C ALA A 1108 23.30 -17.03 29.83
N LEU A 1109 22.32 -17.45 30.62
CA LEU A 1109 21.86 -16.72 31.80
C LEU A 1109 22.10 -17.59 33.04
N ASN A 1110 22.92 -17.11 33.97
CA ASN A 1110 23.31 -17.81 35.21
C ASN A 1110 23.93 -19.20 35.00
N GLY A 1111 24.57 -19.42 33.85
CA GLY A 1111 25.18 -20.70 33.48
C GLY A 1111 24.27 -21.64 32.69
N THR A 1112 22.97 -21.34 32.56
CA THR A 1112 22.06 -22.08 31.67
C THR A 1112 22.13 -21.47 30.27
N THR A 1113 22.39 -22.30 29.26
CA THR A 1113 22.60 -21.84 27.88
C THR A 1113 21.47 -22.27 26.96
N THR A 1114 20.99 -21.36 26.13
CA THR A 1114 19.96 -21.57 25.11
C THR A 1114 20.41 -20.98 23.79
N GLN A 1115 20.06 -21.64 22.68
CA GLN A 1115 20.29 -21.11 21.34
C GLN A 1115 18.97 -20.64 20.73
N THR A 1116 19.03 -19.58 19.95
CA THR A 1116 17.87 -19.04 19.23
C THR A 1116 18.27 -18.43 17.90
N THR A 1117 17.37 -18.51 16.93
CA THR A 1117 17.43 -17.78 15.66
C THR A 1117 16.56 -16.52 15.70
N ASP A 1118 15.76 -16.34 16.75
CA ASP A 1118 14.89 -15.18 16.90
C ASP A 1118 15.71 -13.95 17.30
N ASN A 1119 15.43 -12.83 16.66
CA ASN A 1119 16.07 -11.54 16.94
C ASN A 1119 15.54 -10.89 18.24
N THR A 1120 14.63 -11.54 18.97
CA THR A 1120 14.12 -11.09 20.27
C THR A 1120 13.87 -12.29 21.19
N VAL A 1121 14.38 -12.25 22.42
CA VAL A 1121 14.23 -13.33 23.42
C VAL A 1121 13.99 -12.77 24.81
N SER A 1122 12.95 -13.25 25.50
CA SER A 1122 12.70 -12.92 26.91
C SER A 1122 13.15 -14.04 27.84
N LEU A 1123 13.88 -13.70 28.90
CA LEU A 1123 14.41 -14.64 29.90
C LEU A 1123 14.10 -14.20 31.33
N ASP A 1124 13.79 -15.16 32.21
CA ASP A 1124 13.50 -14.88 33.62
C ASP A 1124 14.80 -14.69 34.44
N LEU A 1125 14.83 -13.65 35.25
CA LEU A 1125 15.93 -13.28 36.16
C LEU A 1125 15.62 -13.71 37.60
N ALA A 1126 16.64 -14.19 38.30
CA ALA A 1126 16.58 -14.49 39.73
C ALA A 1126 16.89 -13.24 40.59
N SER A 1127 16.43 -13.21 41.84
CA SER A 1127 16.84 -12.17 42.79
C SER A 1127 18.35 -12.20 43.04
N GLY A 1128 18.99 -11.03 43.10
CA GLY A 1128 20.43 -10.90 43.25
C GLY A 1128 21.16 -10.77 41.91
N LYS A 1129 22.42 -11.19 41.86
CA LYS A 1129 23.24 -11.10 40.64
C LYS A 1129 22.84 -12.16 39.64
N ASN A 1130 22.48 -11.74 38.44
CA ASN A 1130 22.34 -12.58 37.27
C ASN A 1130 23.47 -12.28 36.29
N THR A 1131 24.12 -13.29 35.73
CA THR A 1131 25.14 -13.08 34.70
C THR A 1131 24.59 -13.55 33.37
N LEU A 1132 24.33 -12.57 32.50
CA LEU A 1132 23.91 -12.76 31.13
C LEU A 1132 25.15 -12.70 30.21
N MET A 1133 25.24 -13.65 29.30
CA MET A 1133 26.22 -13.65 28.23
C MET A 1133 25.54 -14.00 26.93
N VAL A 1134 25.64 -13.13 25.93
CA VAL A 1134 25.18 -13.42 24.58
C VAL A 1134 26.38 -13.39 23.67
N LYS A 1135 26.53 -14.44 22.88
CA LYS A 1135 27.50 -14.52 21.80
C LYS A 1135 26.79 -15.04 20.56
N THR A 1136 27.27 -14.64 19.40
CA THR A 1136 26.85 -15.30 18.17
C THR A 1136 27.64 -16.58 17.97
N ASP A 1137 27.31 -17.31 16.94
CA ASP A 1137 28.14 -18.33 16.33
C ASP A 1137 29.50 -17.79 15.81
N LYS A 1138 29.64 -16.47 15.61
CA LYS A 1138 30.84 -15.79 15.12
C LYS A 1138 31.63 -15.09 16.26
N PRO A 1139 32.79 -15.60 16.68
CA PRO A 1139 33.53 -15.08 17.85
C PRO A 1139 33.99 -13.62 17.74
N CYS A 1140 34.16 -13.11 16.52
CA CYS A 1140 34.69 -11.78 16.24
C CYS A 1140 33.65 -10.66 16.34
N GLN A 1141 32.35 -10.98 16.35
CA GLN A 1141 31.28 -10.00 16.54
C GLN A 1141 31.18 -9.52 17.99
N GLY A 1142 32.01 -10.10 18.88
CA GLY A 1142 32.06 -9.78 20.29
C GLY A 1142 31.22 -10.72 21.13
N ILE A 1143 31.46 -10.68 22.44
CA ILE A 1143 30.61 -11.34 23.43
C ILE A 1143 29.99 -10.23 24.25
N TYR A 1144 28.67 -10.13 24.19
CA TYR A 1144 27.94 -9.29 25.12
C TYR A 1144 27.90 -10.00 26.47
N LYS A 1145 28.41 -9.35 27.52
CA LYS A 1145 28.29 -9.81 28.89
C LYS A 1145 27.71 -8.71 29.75
N GLU A 1146 26.69 -9.06 30.50
CA GLU A 1146 26.08 -8.16 31.45
C GLU A 1146 25.82 -8.88 32.75
N ASP A 1147 26.21 -8.25 33.85
CA ASP A 1147 25.79 -8.68 35.17
C ASP A 1147 24.56 -7.86 35.57
N ILE A 1148 23.40 -8.50 35.56
CA ILE A 1148 22.10 -7.91 35.88
C ILE A 1148 21.80 -8.17 37.36
N TYR A 1149 21.82 -7.11 38.17
CA TYR A 1149 21.54 -7.21 39.61
C TYR A 1149 20.10 -6.81 39.92
N ILE A 1150 19.29 -7.78 40.35
CA ILE A 1150 17.96 -7.56 40.90
C ILE A 1150 18.11 -7.33 42.42
N ALA A 1151 18.13 -6.07 42.86
CA ALA A 1151 18.27 -5.68 44.27
C ALA A 1151 16.89 -5.48 44.94
N PRO A 1152 16.69 -5.90 46.22
CA PRO A 1152 15.45 -5.61 46.95
C PRO A 1152 15.50 -4.22 47.61
N ASP A 1153 14.61 -3.32 47.16
CA ASP A 1153 14.00 -2.12 47.79
C ASP A 1153 14.81 -0.89 48.28
N ASP A 1154 14.23 0.30 48.06
CA ASP A 1154 14.79 1.67 48.15
C ASP A 1154 14.94 2.27 49.58
N VAL A 1155 15.89 3.21 49.73
CA VAL A 1155 16.05 4.08 50.92
C VAL A 1155 15.14 5.30 50.78
N VAL A 1156 14.41 5.68 51.82
CA VAL A 1156 13.52 6.85 51.80
C VAL A 1156 13.82 7.77 52.97
N ILE A 1157 13.89 9.10 52.73
CA ILE A 1157 14.09 10.11 53.78
C ILE A 1157 12.84 10.97 53.92
N TYR A 1158 12.24 10.97 55.11
CA TYR A 1158 10.97 11.66 55.38
C TYR A 1158 10.90 12.23 56.82
N PRO A 1159 10.13 13.31 57.06
CA PRO A 1159 9.52 14.16 56.07
C PRO A 1159 10.58 14.93 55.27
N ASN A 1160 10.25 15.32 54.04
CA ASN A 1160 11.09 16.15 53.19
C ASN A 1160 10.18 16.94 52.22
N PRO A 1161 9.96 18.25 52.43
CA PRO A 1161 10.69 19.15 53.32
C PRO A 1161 10.51 18.83 54.81
N PHE A 1162 11.52 19.14 55.62
CA PHE A 1162 11.48 18.95 57.07
C PHE A 1162 11.70 20.28 57.79
N THR A 1163 11.14 20.39 59.00
CA THR A 1163 11.44 21.47 59.94
C THR A 1163 12.58 21.00 60.85
N ASP A 1164 12.34 20.39 62.00
CA ASP A 1164 13.41 20.17 62.99
C ASP A 1164 14.19 18.86 62.83
N SER A 1165 13.59 17.83 62.26
CA SER A 1165 14.28 16.57 61.98
C SER A 1165 13.72 15.82 60.77
N ALA A 1166 14.57 14.99 60.16
CA ALA A 1166 14.22 14.08 59.08
C ALA A 1166 14.68 12.67 59.46
N ARG A 1167 13.92 11.65 59.06
CA ARG A 1167 14.17 10.23 59.34
C ARG A 1167 14.56 9.49 58.06
N VAL A 1168 15.44 8.53 58.20
CA VAL A 1168 15.87 7.62 57.13
C VAL A 1168 15.24 6.26 57.38
N TYR A 1169 14.32 5.86 56.50
CA TYR A 1169 13.75 4.52 56.44
C TYR A 1169 14.51 3.68 55.43
N ILE A 1170 14.77 2.45 55.85
CA ILE A 1170 15.51 1.46 55.08
C ILE A 1170 14.63 0.22 55.05
N GLY A 1171 14.12 -0.14 53.88
CA GLY A 1171 13.09 -1.17 53.70
C GLY A 1171 13.49 -2.59 54.08
N SER A 1172 14.71 -2.82 54.55
CA SER A 1172 15.21 -4.11 55.01
C SER A 1172 16.31 -3.98 56.06
N ASN A 1173 16.52 -5.04 56.85
CA ASN A 1173 17.54 -5.09 57.89
C ASN A 1173 18.95 -5.09 57.25
N ILE A 1174 19.69 -3.99 57.41
CA ILE A 1174 21.09 -3.92 56.98
C ILE A 1174 21.98 -4.44 58.11
N THR A 1175 22.74 -5.49 57.81
CA THR A 1175 23.78 -6.01 58.73
C THR A 1175 25.10 -5.29 58.48
N GLY A 1176 25.71 -4.76 59.54
CA GLY A 1176 26.99 -4.05 59.49
C GLY A 1176 26.91 -2.51 59.55
N ASP A 1177 28.05 -1.87 59.26
CA ASP A 1177 28.26 -0.43 59.43
C ASP A 1177 27.52 0.42 58.37
N LEU A 1178 26.56 1.25 58.81
CA LEU A 1178 25.87 2.24 57.97
C LEU A 1178 26.36 3.66 58.26
N HIS A 1179 26.91 4.35 57.27
CA HIS A 1179 27.33 5.74 57.36
C HIS A 1179 26.31 6.67 56.71
N ILE A 1180 25.81 7.65 57.48
CA ILE A 1180 24.94 8.70 56.98
C ILE A 1180 25.66 10.04 57.11
N SER A 1181 25.74 10.80 56.03
CA SER A 1181 26.44 12.09 55.96
C SER A 1181 25.59 13.15 55.29
N VAL A 1182 25.54 14.36 55.84
CA VAL A 1182 24.77 15.49 55.31
C VAL A 1182 25.74 16.55 54.79
N TYR A 1183 25.50 17.03 53.57
CA TYR A 1183 26.30 18.03 52.86
C TYR A 1183 25.44 19.22 52.47
N THR A 1184 26.04 20.40 52.30
CA THR A 1184 25.42 21.48 51.53
C THR A 1184 25.39 21.14 50.04
N LEU A 1185 24.56 21.81 49.25
CA LEU A 1185 24.55 21.68 47.78
C LEU A 1185 25.91 21.94 47.13
N SER A 1186 26.76 22.79 47.72
CA SER A 1186 28.13 23.05 47.24
C SER A 1186 29.12 21.91 47.53
N GLY A 1187 28.68 20.82 48.14
CA GLY A 1187 29.51 19.66 48.47
C GLY A 1187 30.26 19.77 49.81
N ARG A 1188 30.11 20.88 50.55
CA ARG A 1188 30.68 21.01 51.91
C ARG A 1188 29.96 20.07 52.88
N LEU A 1189 30.70 19.17 53.53
CA LEU A 1189 30.17 18.28 54.58
C LEU A 1189 29.74 19.09 55.81
N ILE A 1190 28.53 18.83 56.29
CA ILE A 1190 27.96 19.47 57.49
C ILE A 1190 28.05 18.54 58.69
N CYS A 1191 27.59 17.29 58.57
CA CYS A 1191 27.72 16.29 59.64
C CYS A 1191 27.75 14.88 59.06
N ALA A 1192 28.34 13.93 59.79
CA ALA A 1192 28.35 12.52 59.43
C ALA A 1192 28.26 11.67 60.69
N LYS A 1193 27.51 10.57 60.63
CA LYS A 1193 27.31 9.65 61.75
C LYS A 1193 27.26 8.21 61.27
N LYS A 1194 27.81 7.32 62.08
CA LYS A 1194 27.83 5.87 61.87
C LYS A 1194 26.76 5.21 62.73
N HIS A 1195 26.07 4.24 62.16
CA HIS A 1195 25.03 3.44 62.79
C HIS A 1195 25.31 1.95 62.57
N TRP A 1196 24.96 1.11 63.55
CA TRP A 1196 25.23 -0.33 63.57
C TRP A 1196 23.93 -1.09 63.80
N ASP A 1197 23.74 -2.19 63.07
CA ASP A 1197 22.62 -3.13 63.21
C ASP A 1197 21.25 -2.44 63.36
N VAL A 1198 20.86 -1.75 62.29
CA VAL A 1198 19.70 -0.86 62.28
C VAL A 1198 18.47 -1.62 61.80
N SER A 1199 17.50 -1.82 62.69
CA SER A 1199 16.20 -2.45 62.40
C SER A 1199 15.01 -1.48 62.46
N GLU A 1200 15.26 -0.19 62.69
CA GLU A 1200 14.24 0.87 62.83
C GLU A 1200 14.74 2.21 62.22
N ASP A 1201 13.83 3.14 61.98
CA ASP A 1201 14.14 4.42 61.32
C ASP A 1201 15.14 5.29 62.06
N ILE A 1202 16.10 5.84 61.30
CA ILE A 1202 17.17 6.68 61.86
C ILE A 1202 16.76 8.16 61.80
N ASP A 1203 16.53 8.78 62.96
CA ASP A 1203 16.31 10.22 63.07
C ASP A 1203 17.64 11.00 63.01
N LEU A 1204 17.75 11.92 62.05
CA LEU A 1204 18.96 12.70 61.78
C LEU A 1204 19.09 13.97 62.64
N ARG A 1205 18.05 14.41 63.35
CA ARG A 1205 18.00 15.63 64.20
C ARG A 1205 18.81 16.81 63.65
N LEU A 1206 18.25 17.46 62.63
CA LEU A 1206 18.92 18.48 61.81
C LEU A 1206 18.44 19.91 62.09
N SER A 1207 17.94 20.19 63.28
CA SER A 1207 17.32 21.47 63.64
C SER A 1207 18.29 22.66 63.58
N PHE A 1208 19.60 22.41 63.69
CA PHE A 1208 20.66 23.42 63.61
C PHE A 1208 20.97 23.89 62.18
N LEU A 1209 20.40 23.23 61.16
CA LEU A 1209 20.55 23.67 59.77
C LEU A 1209 19.70 24.91 59.50
N SER A 1210 20.28 25.88 58.79
CA SER A 1210 19.52 27.03 58.28
C SER A 1210 18.56 26.57 57.17
N PRO A 1211 17.46 27.30 56.90
CA PRO A 1211 16.59 27.02 55.76
C PRO A 1211 17.37 26.91 54.46
N GLY A 1212 17.14 25.84 53.71
CA GLY A 1212 17.92 25.54 52.51
C GLY A 1212 17.95 24.06 52.14
N ILE A 1213 18.68 23.76 51.06
CA ILE A 1213 18.76 22.43 50.49
C ILE A 1213 20.08 21.77 50.88
N TYR A 1214 19.99 20.53 51.34
CA TYR A 1214 21.10 19.70 51.75
C TYR A 1214 21.05 18.33 51.06
N LEU A 1215 22.18 17.62 51.02
CA LEU A 1215 22.30 16.28 50.46
C LEU A 1215 22.63 15.30 51.58
N VAL A 1216 21.81 14.27 51.78
CA VAL A 1216 22.08 13.16 52.69
C VAL A 1216 22.58 11.97 51.89
N LYS A 1217 23.81 11.56 52.16
CA LYS A 1217 24.41 10.34 51.63
C LYS A 1217 24.31 9.22 52.65
N VAL A 1218 23.67 8.12 52.28
CA VAL A 1218 23.54 6.88 53.04
C VAL A 1218 24.43 5.82 52.38
N GLN A 1219 25.39 5.28 53.11
CA GLN A 1219 26.37 4.35 52.58
C GLN A 1219 26.65 3.20 53.57
N GLY A 1220 26.32 1.99 53.18
CA GLY A 1220 26.67 0.73 53.85
C GLY A 1220 27.43 -0.20 52.91
N LYS A 1221 27.56 -1.47 53.28
CA LYS A 1221 28.28 -2.50 52.49
C LYS A 1221 27.64 -2.70 51.11
N ASP A 1222 26.31 -2.82 51.07
CA ASP A 1222 25.54 -3.15 49.86
C ASP A 1222 24.58 -2.03 49.43
N ILE A 1223 24.68 -0.85 50.07
CA ILE A 1223 23.80 0.29 49.79
C ILE A 1223 24.59 1.59 49.68
N ARG A 1224 24.35 2.37 48.62
CA ARG A 1224 24.97 3.69 48.45
C ARG A 1224 24.02 4.62 47.72
N LYS A 1225 23.33 5.48 48.47
CA LYS A 1225 22.31 6.39 47.93
C LYS A 1225 22.55 7.82 48.43
N VAL A 1226 22.23 8.81 47.61
CA VAL A 1226 22.28 10.23 47.96
C VAL A 1226 20.89 10.82 47.74
N HIS A 1227 20.37 11.48 48.75
CA HIS A 1227 19.02 12.04 48.77
C HIS A 1227 19.10 13.53 49.06
N LYS A 1228 18.37 14.33 48.27
CA LYS A 1228 18.25 15.76 48.51
C LYS A 1228 17.16 16.01 49.54
N ILE A 1229 17.48 16.74 50.60
CA ILE A 1229 16.54 17.14 51.65
C ILE A 1229 16.42 18.67 51.72
N ILE A 1230 15.24 19.15 52.10
CA ILE A 1230 14.89 20.58 52.14
C ILE A 1230 14.52 20.93 53.58
N LYS A 1231 15.34 21.78 54.23
CA LYS A 1231 15.01 22.39 55.53
C LYS A 1231 14.17 23.63 55.27
N GLN A 1232 12.96 23.67 55.83
CA GLN A 1232 12.09 24.84 55.80
C GLN A 1232 12.56 25.95 56.72
#